data_AF-A0A8H6ZD29-F1
#
_entry.id   AF-A0A8H6ZD29-F1
#
_cell.length_a   1.000
_cell.length_b   1.000
_cell.length_c   1.000
_cell.angle_alpha   90.00
_cell.angle_beta   90.00
_cell.angle_gamma   90.00
#
_symmetry.space_group_name_H-M   'P 1'
#
loop_
_entity.id
_entity.type
_entity.pdbx_description
1 polymer ?
#
loop_
_entity_poly.entity_id
_entity_poly.type
_entity_poly.pdbx_seq_one_letter_code
_entity_poly.pdbx_strand_id
1 'polypeptide(L)'
;MSSTTSVEGPDLLLDSLPSLGPALLTNRTSVEPSIPQPSGVQTPPRKASSPSVASATPHRESSHDSENAYHLIEDIQRAIGIELTGVWVEEPNSLPFQAQLKAAVKEEYPDLDGKIGAWLQTYQGYDSATQRWNAIPADPPQESALYDPIVTIMSDILKHFQQTRKKKDGHVTKRREVRNAHRSYKLHNSADAAKGPLKSEPDISIFGTGPSACKDKHIHTKASYSQVASPWEVKAKWQFLQEQKEQVAVYARKVFIQQPNRRFVYVPLMTGEELRVIRFDRAGGYYFQWIDYHTEADLFVRLVLLLSSFNEALLGFDTSIFWRNGRRHLKITPPEIYDKESKSWRSNTAELLFELEDEPLFSRRTIRSRGTVCWSAKYNGQPYIVKDYWCAEGRDAESDFLKQLAGVSGVAQIFTFEKDRELIKTQRGFEDKEVMKPDEEGHKPVPGRSLMRVVLPRYGATLEQAESANQLLCAICDIRIATADKGILHRDISLNNLLLSPYEDSRGVIIDWDLAKKMDDLIDGKSTKDDSRTGTRLYQSIKVLKGTLRHHDNMDDLESIFYVLYIVLCGYDTSGQRLGGNLGPISDWEETLSKPLPLSAAKTGFLFPGVNPLTVKRYAGPETLVLENLLKKLMQFFQSRVSSIIEALDGDDPTPFPEYSPEQAQKEYKDFLDLICGAIEKIPEPIASTPTKRSRDYTEDGELMPPRKRPTPSNSPRPDTLSTTKFSRPSRLNVGPPANGYKDKDCSGSEDSEGESPDSPSPASSNQDAQEWTPRGGY
;
A
#
# COMPACT_ATOMS: atom_id res chain seq x y z
N MET A 1 -26.82 48.90 -17.40
CA MET A 1 -26.93 49.13 -18.86
C MET A 1 -25.98 48.16 -19.54
N SER A 2 -26.31 47.36 -20.57
CA SER A 2 -27.61 46.99 -21.19
C SER A 2 -27.37 45.77 -22.11
N SER A 3 -28.29 44.83 -22.35
CA SER A 3 -29.58 44.56 -21.70
C SER A 3 -30.15 43.19 -22.13
N THR A 4 -30.42 42.30 -21.17
CA THR A 4 -31.55 41.33 -21.11
C THR A 4 -32.08 40.63 -22.38
N THR A 5 -32.17 39.30 -22.34
CA THR A 5 -33.40 38.57 -22.75
C THR A 5 -33.47 37.19 -22.09
N SER A 6 -34.70 36.70 -21.89
CA SER A 6 -35.04 35.42 -21.22
C SER A 6 -36.39 34.92 -21.73
N VAL A 7 -36.59 33.59 -21.83
CA VAL A 7 -37.86 32.84 -22.05
C VAL A 7 -37.47 31.35 -22.24
N GLU A 8 -38.18 30.29 -21.84
CA GLU A 8 -39.21 29.98 -20.82
C GLU A 8 -39.20 28.43 -20.60
N GLY A 9 -40.02 27.90 -19.67
CA GLY A 9 -40.29 26.46 -19.53
C GLY A 9 -41.30 25.91 -20.56
N PRO A 10 -41.83 24.67 -20.41
CA PRO A 10 -42.60 24.30 -19.20
C PRO A 10 -42.43 22.85 -18.69
N ASP A 11 -43.12 22.53 -17.60
CA ASP A 11 -43.23 21.21 -16.93
C ASP A 11 -44.04 20.15 -17.70
N LEU A 12 -43.93 18.85 -17.29
CA LEU A 12 -45.01 18.14 -16.56
C LEU A 12 -44.70 16.66 -16.19
N LEU A 13 -44.69 16.42 -14.87
CA LEU A 13 -45.18 15.26 -14.07
C LEU A 13 -45.34 13.82 -14.63
N LEU A 14 -44.86 12.85 -13.81
CA LEU A 14 -45.40 11.49 -13.51
C LEU A 14 -45.43 10.44 -14.67
N ASP A 15 -45.36 9.12 -14.46
CA ASP A 15 -45.70 8.30 -13.28
C ASP A 15 -44.84 6.99 -13.16
N SER A 16 -45.36 5.95 -12.51
CA SER A 16 -44.69 4.88 -11.75
C SER A 16 -44.33 3.54 -12.44
N LEU A 17 -43.58 2.73 -11.67
CA LEU A 17 -43.24 1.29 -11.69
C LEU A 17 -44.25 0.31 -12.38
N PRO A 18 -43.89 -0.94 -12.79
CA PRO A 18 -42.92 -1.83 -12.12
C PRO A 18 -42.06 -2.78 -12.99
N SER A 19 -41.31 -3.66 -12.31
CA SER A 19 -40.46 -4.75 -12.83
C SER A 19 -41.20 -5.99 -13.35
N LEU A 20 -40.54 -6.80 -14.20
CA LEU A 20 -40.62 -8.28 -14.15
C LEU A 20 -39.44 -8.94 -14.90
N GLY A 21 -38.89 -10.03 -14.34
CA GLY A 21 -38.05 -11.01 -15.07
C GLY A 21 -38.90 -12.09 -15.77
N PRO A 22 -38.31 -13.14 -16.37
CA PRO A 22 -38.04 -14.33 -15.54
C PRO A 22 -36.91 -15.29 -16.04
N ALA A 23 -36.78 -16.42 -15.33
CA ALA A 23 -36.18 -17.71 -15.72
C ALA A 23 -34.65 -17.77 -15.96
N LEU A 24 -33.86 -18.49 -15.15
CA LEU A 24 -33.85 -19.95 -14.86
C LEU A 24 -33.32 -20.82 -16.02
N LEU A 25 -32.04 -21.18 -15.92
CA LEU A 25 -31.52 -22.45 -16.43
C LEU A 25 -30.68 -23.12 -15.34
N THR A 26 -30.98 -24.38 -15.05
CA THR A 26 -30.30 -25.18 -14.03
C THR A 26 -29.29 -26.12 -14.68
N ASN A 27 -28.16 -26.41 -14.01
CA ASN A 27 -27.68 -27.80 -13.94
C ASN A 27 -26.59 -28.04 -12.87
N ARG A 28 -26.86 -29.07 -12.07
CA ARG A 28 -25.95 -30.12 -11.58
C ARG A 28 -24.62 -29.71 -10.91
N THR A 29 -24.64 -29.85 -9.58
CA THR A 29 -23.47 -30.11 -8.75
C THR A 29 -22.82 -31.46 -9.07
N SER A 30 -21.50 -31.53 -8.93
CA SER A 30 -20.72 -32.76 -8.71
C SER A 30 -19.93 -32.59 -7.41
N VAL A 31 -20.00 -33.58 -6.51
CA VAL A 31 -19.41 -33.50 -5.16
C VAL A 31 -18.34 -34.57 -5.01
N GLU A 32 -17.14 -34.18 -4.61
CA GLU A 32 -16.09 -35.06 -4.09
C GLU A 32 -15.80 -34.73 -2.60
N PRO A 33 -15.36 -35.70 -1.79
CA PRO A 33 -15.40 -35.60 -0.33
C PRO A 33 -14.25 -34.78 0.26
N SER A 34 -14.57 -33.87 1.18
CA SER A 34 -13.60 -33.09 1.94
C SER A 34 -13.08 -33.84 3.17
N ILE A 35 -11.75 -33.90 3.31
CA ILE A 35 -11.06 -34.46 4.49
C ILE A 35 -11.07 -33.39 5.60
N PRO A 36 -11.46 -33.73 6.86
CA PRO A 36 -11.54 -32.75 7.93
C PRO A 36 -10.15 -32.32 8.42
N GLN A 37 -9.88 -31.00 8.41
CA GLN A 37 -8.70 -30.44 9.06
C GLN A 37 -8.95 -30.16 10.55
N PRO A 38 -7.92 -30.27 11.42
CA PRO A 38 -8.04 -29.93 12.83
C PRO A 38 -8.24 -28.43 13.03
N SER A 39 -9.06 -28.06 14.02
CA SER A 39 -9.44 -26.67 14.30
C SER A 39 -8.30 -25.87 14.95
N GLY A 40 -7.46 -25.24 14.12
CA GLY A 40 -6.71 -24.05 14.54
C GLY A 40 -7.67 -22.89 14.85
N VAL A 41 -7.26 -21.97 15.73
CA VAL A 41 -8.05 -20.76 16.03
C VAL A 41 -8.05 -19.86 14.80
N GLN A 42 -9.14 -19.87 14.04
CA GLN A 42 -9.36 -18.94 12.95
C GLN A 42 -9.74 -17.57 13.53
N THR A 43 -8.74 -16.69 13.69
CA THR A 43 -9.00 -15.25 13.79
C THR A 43 -9.85 -14.85 12.57
N PRO A 44 -10.97 -14.13 12.74
CA PRO A 44 -11.82 -13.75 11.62
C PRO A 44 -11.01 -13.01 10.53
N PRO A 45 -11.22 -13.31 9.23
CA PRO A 45 -10.57 -12.55 8.17
C PRO A 45 -10.99 -11.09 8.30
N ARG A 46 -9.99 -10.20 8.36
CA ARG A 46 -10.18 -8.74 8.51
C ARG A 46 -11.08 -8.24 7.37
N LYS A 47 -12.37 -8.04 7.65
CA LYS A 47 -13.24 -7.26 6.77
C LYS A 47 -12.56 -5.91 6.54
N ALA A 48 -12.60 -5.42 5.30
CA ALA A 48 -11.94 -4.16 4.95
C ALA A 48 -12.38 -3.07 5.92
N SER A 49 -11.43 -2.54 6.69
CA SER A 49 -11.68 -1.41 7.58
C SER A 49 -12.18 -0.24 6.76
N SER A 50 -13.27 0.38 7.19
CA SER A 50 -13.80 1.63 6.60
C SER A 50 -12.67 2.63 6.37
N PRO A 51 -12.67 3.38 5.24
CA PRO A 51 -11.55 4.23 4.88
C PRO A 51 -11.23 5.22 6.00
N SER A 52 -10.03 5.08 6.58
CA SER A 52 -9.53 5.98 7.61
C SER A 52 -9.31 7.36 7.01
N VAL A 53 -10.11 8.34 7.44
CA VAL A 53 -10.02 9.74 7.00
C VAL A 53 -8.78 10.44 7.58
N ALA A 54 -8.07 9.81 8.52
CA ALA A 54 -6.87 10.35 9.14
C ALA A 54 -5.63 10.25 8.21
N SER A 55 -5.46 11.24 7.33
CA SER A 55 -4.23 11.41 6.54
C SER A 55 -3.06 11.94 7.39
N ALA A 56 -1.85 11.42 7.16
CA ALA A 56 -0.62 11.73 7.90
C ALA A 56 0.61 11.52 6.99
N THR A 57 1.68 12.33 6.96
CA THR A 57 1.91 13.75 7.35
C THR A 57 3.24 14.19 6.68
N PRO A 58 3.67 15.47 6.76
CA PRO A 58 2.95 16.73 6.59
C PRO A 58 3.20 17.35 5.20
N HIS A 59 2.63 18.55 4.98
CA HIS A 59 2.76 19.41 3.80
C HIS A 59 2.07 18.96 2.50
N ARG A 60 1.03 19.76 2.16
CA ARG A 60 0.21 19.73 0.94
C ARG A 60 -0.70 18.50 0.80
N GLU A 61 -1.62 18.57 -0.16
CA GLU A 61 -2.47 17.44 -0.55
C GLU A 61 -1.58 16.30 -1.07
N SER A 62 -1.97 15.04 -0.82
CA SER A 62 -1.14 13.88 -1.18
C SER A 62 -1.98 12.83 -1.90
N SER A 63 -1.40 12.15 -2.89
CA SER A 63 -2.11 11.11 -3.64
C SER A 63 -2.27 9.79 -2.88
N HIS A 64 -2.38 9.80 -1.54
CA HIS A 64 -2.45 8.56 -0.75
C HIS A 64 -3.82 7.88 -0.85
N ASP A 65 -4.88 8.67 -1.06
CA ASP A 65 -6.25 8.23 -0.87
C ASP A 65 -6.64 7.09 -1.81
N SER A 66 -7.64 6.33 -1.36
CA SER A 66 -8.19 5.24 -2.17
C SER A 66 -8.76 5.78 -3.47
N GLU A 67 -8.70 4.96 -4.51
CA GLU A 67 -9.26 5.26 -5.83
C GLU A 67 -10.76 5.58 -5.77
N ASN A 68 -11.46 5.09 -4.74
CA ASN A 68 -12.89 5.37 -4.52
C ASN A 68 -13.14 6.76 -3.88
N ALA A 69 -12.10 7.47 -3.44
CA ALA A 69 -12.21 8.84 -2.96
C ALA A 69 -12.35 9.82 -4.13
N TYR A 70 -11.55 9.66 -5.18
CA TYR A 70 -11.56 10.50 -6.37
C TYR A 70 -12.81 10.28 -7.24
N HIS A 71 -13.16 11.28 -8.05
CA HIS A 71 -14.24 11.18 -9.04
C HIS A 71 -13.70 11.15 -10.47
N LEU A 72 -12.64 11.91 -10.73
CA LEU A 72 -12.00 12.07 -12.03
C LEU A 72 -10.51 11.73 -11.96
N ILE A 73 -9.86 11.49 -13.11
CA ILE A 73 -8.40 11.26 -13.17
C ILE A 73 -7.65 12.57 -12.92
N GLU A 74 -8.27 13.67 -13.33
CA GLU A 74 -7.89 15.06 -13.16
C GLU A 74 -7.76 15.45 -11.68
N ASP A 75 -8.52 14.79 -10.78
CA ASP A 75 -8.34 14.94 -9.33
C ASP A 75 -7.09 14.21 -8.81
N ILE A 76 -6.75 13.07 -9.42
CA ILE A 76 -5.51 12.32 -9.13
C ILE A 76 -4.29 13.07 -9.69
N GLN A 77 -4.38 13.63 -10.90
CA GLN A 77 -3.34 14.48 -11.50
C GLN A 77 -3.02 15.66 -10.58
N ARG A 78 -4.05 16.44 -10.18
CA ARG A 78 -3.93 17.55 -9.23
C ARG A 78 -3.23 17.13 -7.92
N ALA A 79 -3.69 16.05 -7.30
CA ALA A 79 -3.09 15.55 -6.06
C ALA A 79 -1.64 15.07 -6.22
N ILE A 80 -1.25 14.56 -7.39
CA ILE A 80 0.13 14.17 -7.71
C ILE A 80 1.01 15.40 -8.02
N GLY A 81 0.52 16.38 -8.77
CA GLY A 81 1.27 17.61 -9.07
C GLY A 81 1.62 18.40 -7.81
N ILE A 82 0.70 18.43 -6.86
CA ILE A 82 0.88 19.02 -5.53
C ILE A 82 1.89 18.22 -4.68
N GLU A 83 1.89 16.89 -4.77
CA GLU A 83 2.84 15.98 -4.08
C GLU A 83 4.27 16.08 -4.65
N LEU A 84 4.39 16.19 -5.98
CA LEU A 84 5.66 16.20 -6.72
C LEU A 84 6.27 17.60 -6.90
N THR A 85 5.63 18.67 -6.42
CA THR A 85 6.19 20.02 -6.56
C THR A 85 7.58 20.09 -5.91
N GLY A 86 8.58 20.58 -6.66
CA GLY A 86 9.96 20.69 -6.20
C GLY A 86 10.68 19.36 -5.94
N VAL A 87 10.27 18.27 -6.58
CA VAL A 87 11.07 17.02 -6.74
C VAL A 87 11.08 16.50 -8.16
N TRP A 88 11.03 17.42 -9.11
CA TRP A 88 11.46 17.20 -10.48
C TRP A 88 12.97 17.48 -10.52
N VAL A 89 13.74 16.53 -11.05
CA VAL A 89 15.21 16.58 -11.11
C VAL A 89 15.63 16.24 -12.54
N GLU A 90 16.23 17.19 -13.22
CA GLU A 90 16.83 17.01 -14.55
C GLU A 90 18.15 16.21 -14.44
N GLU A 91 18.46 15.43 -15.46
CA GLU A 91 19.78 14.82 -15.63
C GLU A 91 20.86 15.91 -15.91
N PRO A 92 21.96 15.96 -15.14
CA PRO A 92 23.04 16.92 -15.38
C PRO A 92 23.81 16.59 -16.66
N ASN A 93 24.53 17.58 -17.20
CA ASN A 93 25.30 17.48 -18.46
C ASN A 93 26.44 16.42 -18.45
N SER A 94 26.70 15.75 -17.32
CA SER A 94 27.53 14.54 -17.23
C SER A 94 26.83 13.26 -17.72
N LEU A 95 25.54 13.33 -18.03
CA LEU A 95 24.69 12.25 -18.55
C LEU A 95 24.79 10.92 -17.78
N PRO A 96 24.70 10.94 -16.43
CA PRO A 96 24.90 9.76 -15.59
C PRO A 96 23.88 8.65 -15.86
N PHE A 97 22.65 8.96 -16.28
CA PHE A 97 21.71 7.91 -16.65
C PHE A 97 22.12 7.23 -17.95
N GLN A 98 22.53 7.99 -18.97
CA GLN A 98 22.97 7.39 -20.23
C GLN A 98 24.17 6.46 -20.02
N ALA A 99 25.08 6.83 -19.12
CA ALA A 99 26.17 5.96 -18.68
C ALA A 99 25.66 4.69 -17.96
N GLN A 100 24.72 4.83 -17.01
CA GLN A 100 24.10 3.69 -16.32
C GLN A 100 23.33 2.75 -17.26
N LEU A 101 22.61 3.28 -18.24
CA LEU A 101 21.91 2.51 -19.27
C LEU A 101 22.87 1.69 -20.12
N LYS A 102 23.94 2.33 -20.62
CA LYS A 102 24.99 1.65 -21.40
C LYS A 102 25.69 0.57 -20.55
N ALA A 103 25.95 0.82 -19.27
CA ALA A 103 26.54 -0.15 -18.34
C ALA A 103 25.61 -1.33 -18.00
N ALA A 104 24.37 -1.08 -17.57
CA ALA A 104 23.42 -2.13 -17.16
C ALA A 104 23.02 -3.06 -18.31
N VAL A 105 22.88 -2.51 -19.53
CA VAL A 105 22.63 -3.31 -20.73
C VAL A 105 23.86 -4.13 -21.12
N LYS A 106 25.08 -3.60 -20.91
CA LYS A 106 26.32 -4.36 -21.10
C LYS A 106 26.51 -5.46 -20.05
N GLU A 107 26.01 -5.28 -18.83
CA GLU A 107 26.02 -6.32 -17.79
C GLU A 107 25.07 -7.49 -18.14
N GLU A 108 23.82 -7.22 -18.56
CA GLU A 108 22.90 -8.30 -18.96
C GLU A 108 23.26 -8.90 -20.33
N TYR A 109 23.91 -8.15 -21.23
CA TYR A 109 24.29 -8.58 -22.58
C TYR A 109 25.73 -8.16 -22.95
N PRO A 110 26.78 -8.82 -22.42
CA PRO A 110 28.18 -8.42 -22.65
C PRO A 110 28.60 -8.33 -24.12
N ASP A 111 28.13 -9.27 -24.94
CA ASP A 111 28.44 -9.35 -26.37
C ASP A 111 27.52 -8.48 -27.25
N LEU A 112 26.78 -7.52 -26.70
CA LEU A 112 25.82 -6.69 -27.45
C LEU A 112 26.46 -5.48 -28.14
N ASP A 113 27.59 -5.01 -27.59
CA ASP A 113 28.38 -3.95 -28.21
C ASP A 113 28.82 -4.37 -29.62
N GLY A 114 28.68 -3.45 -30.59
CA GLY A 114 28.89 -3.73 -32.02
C GLY A 114 27.75 -4.49 -32.71
N LYS A 115 27.06 -5.41 -32.03
CA LYS A 115 25.90 -6.13 -32.64
C LYS A 115 24.74 -5.21 -32.95
N ILE A 116 24.46 -4.22 -32.09
CA ILE A 116 23.43 -3.19 -32.38
C ILE A 116 23.78 -2.44 -33.67
N GLY A 117 25.01 -1.96 -33.80
CA GLY A 117 25.47 -1.27 -35.01
C GLY A 117 25.38 -2.14 -36.27
N ALA A 118 25.82 -3.41 -36.20
CA ALA A 118 25.72 -4.35 -37.31
C ALA A 118 24.25 -4.66 -37.71
N TRP A 119 23.34 -4.69 -36.74
CA TRP A 119 21.91 -4.82 -37.00
C TRP A 119 21.31 -3.56 -37.64
N LEU A 120 21.62 -2.36 -37.13
CA LEU A 120 21.15 -1.09 -37.71
C LEU A 120 21.61 -0.89 -39.17
N GLN A 121 22.81 -1.37 -39.52
CA GLN A 121 23.33 -1.36 -40.90
C GLN A 121 22.65 -2.38 -41.85
N THR A 122 21.85 -3.31 -41.33
CA THR A 122 21.19 -4.37 -42.12
C THR A 122 19.66 -4.41 -41.95
N TYR A 123 19.11 -3.65 -41.01
CA TYR A 123 17.69 -3.60 -40.71
C TYR A 123 16.94 -2.59 -41.59
N GLN A 124 16.07 -3.09 -42.47
CA GLN A 124 15.32 -2.28 -43.45
C GLN A 124 14.44 -1.16 -42.84
N GLY A 125 14.10 -1.24 -41.56
CA GLY A 125 13.36 -0.19 -40.86
C GLY A 125 14.21 1.00 -40.38
N TYR A 126 15.53 0.98 -40.59
CA TYR A 126 16.44 2.09 -40.28
C TYR A 126 17.33 2.40 -41.50
N ASP A 127 17.30 3.63 -41.99
CA ASP A 127 18.26 4.11 -42.97
C ASP A 127 19.50 4.67 -42.26
N SER A 128 20.60 3.93 -42.34
CA SER A 128 21.89 4.35 -41.76
C SER A 128 22.57 5.51 -42.51
N ALA A 129 22.09 5.92 -43.69
CA ALA A 129 22.63 7.06 -44.44
C ALA A 129 21.97 8.39 -44.07
N THR A 130 20.64 8.40 -43.85
CA THR A 130 19.94 9.56 -43.23
C THR A 130 19.88 9.48 -41.70
N GLN A 131 20.39 8.39 -41.12
CA GLN A 131 20.29 8.05 -39.70
C GLN A 131 18.85 8.03 -39.16
N ARG A 132 17.86 7.59 -39.95
CA ARG A 132 16.43 7.70 -39.59
C ARG A 132 15.68 6.36 -39.52
N TRP A 133 14.72 6.28 -38.61
CA TRP A 133 13.75 5.18 -38.52
C TRP A 133 12.67 5.36 -39.60
N ASN A 134 12.71 4.53 -40.66
CA ASN A 134 11.95 4.70 -41.89
C ASN A 134 10.42 4.69 -41.73
N ALA A 135 9.91 4.08 -40.65
CA ALA A 135 8.48 4.01 -40.37
C ALA A 135 7.92 5.25 -39.64
N ILE A 136 8.78 6.15 -39.14
CA ILE A 136 8.36 7.32 -38.34
C ILE A 136 8.14 8.54 -39.25
N PRO A 137 6.90 9.08 -39.36
CA PRO A 137 6.63 10.30 -40.11
C PRO A 137 7.22 11.54 -39.40
N ALA A 138 7.90 12.40 -40.16
CA ALA A 138 8.54 13.63 -39.64
C ALA A 138 7.55 14.78 -39.32
N ASP A 139 6.38 14.81 -39.96
CA ASP A 139 5.25 15.65 -39.52
C ASP A 139 4.02 14.75 -39.39
N PRO A 140 3.80 14.12 -38.21
CA PRO A 140 2.67 13.23 -37.99
C PRO A 140 1.36 14.04 -38.04
N PRO A 141 0.38 13.66 -38.89
CA PRO A 141 -0.88 14.42 -39.03
C PRO A 141 -1.76 14.35 -37.77
N GLN A 142 -1.52 13.36 -36.92
CA GLN A 142 -2.09 13.20 -35.58
C GLN A 142 -1.16 12.32 -34.74
N GLU A 143 -1.23 12.45 -33.41
CA GLU A 143 -0.44 11.69 -32.43
C GLU A 143 -0.46 10.18 -32.67
N SER A 144 -1.65 9.64 -32.97
CA SER A 144 -1.88 8.22 -33.19
C SER A 144 -1.26 7.65 -34.49
N ALA A 145 -0.73 8.50 -35.37
CA ALA A 145 0.09 8.04 -36.50
C ALA A 145 1.47 7.50 -36.06
N LEU A 146 1.92 7.81 -34.83
CA LEU A 146 3.21 7.37 -34.29
C LEU A 146 3.16 6.00 -33.61
N TYR A 147 2.01 5.60 -33.04
CA TYR A 147 1.95 4.47 -32.10
C TYR A 147 2.38 3.13 -32.74
N ASP A 148 1.73 2.71 -33.83
CA ASP A 148 2.02 1.41 -34.45
C ASP A 148 3.41 1.32 -35.11
N PRO A 149 3.93 2.38 -35.77
CA PRO A 149 5.33 2.43 -36.19
C PRO A 149 6.34 2.22 -35.05
N ILE A 150 6.17 2.91 -33.92
CA ILE A 150 7.06 2.76 -32.75
C ILE A 150 6.96 1.33 -32.18
N VAL A 151 5.74 0.82 -32.01
CA VAL A 151 5.49 -0.56 -31.53
C VAL A 151 6.10 -1.60 -32.45
N THR A 152 6.09 -1.37 -33.77
CA THR A 152 6.71 -2.27 -34.76
C THR A 152 8.23 -2.30 -34.59
N ILE A 153 8.89 -1.13 -34.57
CA ILE A 153 10.35 -1.03 -34.38
C ILE A 153 10.76 -1.69 -33.06
N MET A 154 10.08 -1.37 -31.96
CA MET A 154 10.36 -1.99 -30.65
C MET A 154 10.16 -3.51 -30.69
N SER A 155 9.13 -4.00 -31.38
CA SER A 155 8.86 -5.44 -31.49
C SER A 155 9.92 -6.18 -32.29
N ASP A 156 10.43 -5.61 -33.39
CA ASP A 156 11.52 -6.21 -34.16
C ASP A 156 12.87 -6.14 -33.42
N ILE A 157 13.12 -5.12 -32.59
CA ILE A 157 14.23 -5.11 -31.61
C ILE A 157 14.10 -6.30 -30.65
N LEU A 158 12.95 -6.47 -30.00
CA LEU A 158 12.73 -7.58 -29.05
C LEU A 158 12.85 -8.97 -29.70
N LYS A 159 12.45 -9.08 -30.97
CA LYS A 159 12.51 -10.30 -31.78
C LYS A 159 13.94 -10.63 -32.21
N HIS A 160 14.71 -9.65 -32.68
CA HIS A 160 16.11 -9.86 -33.08
C HIS A 160 16.99 -10.22 -31.88
N PHE A 161 16.87 -9.48 -30.78
CA PHE A 161 17.63 -9.74 -29.54
C PHE A 161 16.93 -10.72 -28.58
N GLN A 162 16.04 -11.58 -29.11
CA GLN A 162 15.49 -12.79 -28.48
C GLN A 162 14.88 -12.60 -27.07
N GLN A 163 14.05 -11.58 -26.88
CA GLN A 163 13.39 -11.28 -25.59
C GLN A 163 12.19 -12.20 -25.28
N THR A 164 12.44 -13.51 -25.29
CA THR A 164 11.53 -14.57 -24.83
C THR A 164 12.34 -15.76 -24.31
N ARG A 165 12.26 -16.05 -23.00
CA ARG A 165 12.96 -17.20 -22.42
C ARG A 165 12.10 -18.46 -22.55
N LYS A 166 12.69 -19.52 -23.09
CA LYS A 166 12.10 -20.87 -23.22
C LYS A 166 12.89 -21.89 -22.38
N LYS A 167 12.23 -22.95 -21.96
CA LYS A 167 12.85 -24.19 -21.46
C LYS A 167 13.41 -25.03 -22.61
N LYS A 168 14.19 -26.06 -22.27
CA LYS A 168 14.67 -27.10 -23.21
C LYS A 168 13.54 -27.87 -23.92
N ASP A 169 12.35 -27.93 -23.32
CA ASP A 169 11.12 -28.51 -23.89
C ASP A 169 10.37 -27.54 -24.85
N GLY A 170 10.94 -26.36 -25.13
CA GLY A 170 10.34 -25.32 -25.97
C GLY A 170 9.32 -24.42 -25.27
N HIS A 171 8.87 -24.76 -24.05
CA HIS A 171 7.84 -24.01 -23.34
C HIS A 171 8.35 -22.63 -22.87
N VAL A 172 7.60 -21.57 -23.14
CA VAL A 172 7.94 -20.19 -22.73
C VAL A 172 7.80 -20.03 -21.21
N THR A 173 8.84 -19.54 -20.55
CA THR A 173 8.88 -19.34 -19.08
C THR A 173 8.85 -17.88 -18.64
N LYS A 174 9.37 -16.96 -19.47
CA LYS A 174 9.12 -15.51 -19.34
C LYS A 174 8.92 -14.92 -20.73
N ARG A 175 7.91 -14.04 -20.89
CA ARG A 175 7.65 -13.29 -22.14
C ARG A 175 7.81 -11.79 -21.92
N ARG A 176 8.18 -11.08 -22.98
CA ARG A 176 8.03 -9.64 -23.15
C ARG A 176 7.21 -9.38 -24.41
N GLU A 177 6.39 -8.35 -24.39
CA GLU A 177 5.47 -8.04 -25.47
C GLU A 177 5.18 -6.54 -25.47
N VAL A 178 5.60 -5.84 -26.52
CA VAL A 178 5.21 -4.45 -26.74
C VAL A 178 3.84 -4.44 -27.40
N ARG A 179 2.95 -3.55 -26.96
CA ARG A 179 1.66 -3.33 -27.63
C ARG A 179 1.39 -1.84 -27.73
N ASN A 180 0.70 -1.47 -28.81
CA ASN A 180 -0.15 -0.30 -28.81
C ASN A 180 -1.21 -0.51 -27.71
N ALA A 181 -1.25 0.43 -26.76
CA ALA A 181 -2.12 0.40 -25.59
C ALA A 181 -3.08 1.60 -25.56
N HIS A 182 -3.05 2.45 -26.59
CA HIS A 182 -4.11 3.42 -26.88
C HIS A 182 -5.47 2.71 -26.95
N ARG A 183 -6.49 3.32 -26.35
CA ARG A 183 -7.85 2.81 -26.07
C ARG A 183 -7.93 1.51 -25.26
N SER A 184 -6.80 0.91 -24.86
CA SER A 184 -6.75 -0.22 -23.92
C SER A 184 -6.81 0.26 -22.47
N TYR A 185 -7.91 0.93 -22.10
CA TYR A 185 -8.17 1.50 -20.77
C TYR A 185 -7.74 0.60 -19.61
N LYS A 186 -6.77 1.06 -18.82
CA LYS A 186 -6.27 0.34 -17.63
C LYS A 186 -6.99 0.85 -16.40
N LEU A 187 -7.78 -0.03 -15.78
CA LEU A 187 -8.60 0.29 -14.61
C LEU A 187 -7.74 0.58 -13.37
N HIS A 188 -8.16 1.61 -12.62
CA HIS A 188 -7.55 2.03 -11.36
C HIS A 188 -8.19 1.36 -10.15
N ASN A 189 -9.49 1.16 -10.21
CA ASN A 189 -10.41 0.58 -9.23
C ASN A 189 -11.21 -0.58 -9.87
N SER A 190 -12.21 -1.12 -9.17
CA SER A 190 -13.13 -2.11 -9.78
C SER A 190 -13.93 -1.48 -10.91
N ALA A 191 -14.34 -2.29 -11.90
CA ALA A 191 -15.31 -1.88 -12.91
C ALA A 191 -16.64 -1.42 -12.27
N ASP A 192 -17.04 -2.11 -11.19
CA ASP A 192 -18.29 -1.88 -10.44
C ASP A 192 -18.13 -0.83 -9.32
N ALA A 193 -17.13 0.05 -9.39
CA ALA A 193 -16.95 1.10 -8.39
C ALA A 193 -18.13 2.08 -8.38
N ALA A 194 -18.60 2.46 -7.19
CA ALA A 194 -19.83 3.26 -7.03
C ALA A 194 -19.80 4.68 -7.64
N LYS A 195 -18.63 5.19 -8.02
CA LYS A 195 -18.44 6.46 -8.74
C LYS A 195 -18.10 6.27 -10.23
N GLY A 196 -18.14 5.03 -10.72
CA GLY A 196 -17.64 4.63 -12.03
C GLY A 196 -16.15 4.19 -12.02
N PRO A 197 -15.71 3.51 -13.09
CA PRO A 197 -14.33 3.08 -13.26
C PRO A 197 -13.40 4.25 -13.62
N LEU A 198 -12.44 4.53 -12.75
CA LEU A 198 -11.30 5.38 -13.06
C LEU A 198 -10.33 4.60 -13.96
N LYS A 199 -9.83 5.23 -15.02
CA LYS A 199 -9.04 4.58 -16.08
C LYS A 199 -7.93 5.49 -16.59
N SER A 200 -6.76 4.94 -16.91
CA SER A 200 -5.70 5.66 -17.62
C SER A 200 -5.18 4.85 -18.81
N GLU A 201 -4.54 5.54 -19.75
CA GLU A 201 -4.29 5.05 -21.10
C GLU A 201 -2.90 5.50 -21.58
N PRO A 202 -1.81 4.79 -21.20
CA PRO A 202 -0.52 5.00 -21.83
C PRO A 202 -0.59 4.48 -23.28
N ASP A 203 -0.16 5.27 -24.25
CA ASP A 203 -0.30 4.97 -25.68
C ASP A 203 0.41 3.68 -26.09
N ILE A 204 1.57 3.42 -25.49
CA ILE A 204 2.38 2.23 -25.70
C ILE A 204 2.67 1.59 -24.36
N SER A 205 2.83 0.26 -24.32
CA SER A 205 3.29 -0.42 -23.11
C SER A 205 4.08 -1.67 -23.42
N ILE A 206 5.19 -1.82 -22.69
CA ILE A 206 5.93 -3.07 -22.60
C ILE A 206 5.27 -3.89 -21.48
N PHE A 207 4.67 -5.01 -21.85
CA PHE A 207 4.10 -5.98 -20.93
C PHE A 207 5.08 -7.14 -20.69
N GLY A 208 4.99 -7.78 -19.53
CA GLY A 208 5.89 -8.87 -19.18
C GLY A 208 5.41 -9.76 -18.05
N THR A 209 5.84 -11.02 -18.09
CA THR A 209 5.71 -11.98 -16.99
C THR A 209 7.04 -12.21 -16.30
N GLY A 210 7.01 -12.53 -15.02
CA GLY A 210 8.21 -12.78 -14.23
C GLY A 210 7.89 -12.95 -12.74
N PRO A 211 8.71 -13.72 -12.00
CA PRO A 211 8.46 -14.05 -10.62
C PRO A 211 8.45 -12.84 -9.67
N SER A 212 9.12 -11.73 -9.98
CA SER A 212 9.02 -10.53 -9.13
C SER A 212 7.81 -9.68 -9.48
N ALA A 213 7.33 -9.72 -10.73
CA ALA A 213 6.14 -8.99 -11.18
C ALA A 213 4.81 -9.63 -10.72
N CYS A 214 4.52 -10.87 -11.17
CA CYS A 214 3.19 -11.48 -10.99
C CYS A 214 3.25 -13.02 -10.96
N LYS A 215 2.20 -13.65 -10.41
CA LYS A 215 2.03 -15.12 -10.45
C LYS A 215 1.65 -15.67 -11.82
N ASP A 216 1.26 -14.80 -12.74
CA ASP A 216 0.78 -15.19 -14.07
C ASP A 216 1.92 -15.54 -15.03
N LYS A 217 1.77 -16.68 -15.71
CA LYS A 217 2.73 -17.18 -16.71
C LYS A 217 2.50 -16.58 -18.10
N HIS A 218 1.34 -15.97 -18.34
CA HIS A 218 0.90 -15.43 -19.62
C HIS A 218 0.50 -13.96 -19.50
N ILE A 219 0.74 -13.17 -20.55
CA ILE A 219 0.33 -11.77 -20.62
C ILE A 219 -1.13 -11.75 -21.09
N HIS A 220 -2.05 -11.26 -20.25
CA HIS A 220 -3.48 -11.24 -20.56
C HIS A 220 -3.80 -10.28 -21.71
N THR A 221 -4.88 -10.51 -22.44
CA THR A 221 -5.34 -9.60 -23.50
C THR A 221 -5.73 -8.24 -22.94
N LYS A 222 -6.41 -8.23 -21.78
CA LYS A 222 -6.76 -7.03 -20.99
C LYS A 222 -5.83 -6.89 -19.77
N ALA A 223 -4.52 -6.84 -20.02
CA ALA A 223 -3.50 -6.78 -18.97
C ALA A 223 -3.56 -5.46 -18.16
N SER A 224 -3.60 -5.56 -16.83
CA SER A 224 -3.54 -4.41 -15.92
C SER A 224 -2.10 -3.94 -15.68
N TYR A 225 -1.91 -2.88 -14.88
CA TYR A 225 -0.58 -2.40 -14.51
C TYR A 225 0.25 -3.45 -13.75
N SER A 226 -0.36 -4.47 -13.14
CA SER A 226 0.35 -5.64 -12.57
C SER A 226 1.29 -6.36 -13.57
N GLN A 227 1.02 -6.30 -14.87
CA GLN A 227 1.83 -6.92 -15.93
C GLN A 227 2.61 -5.90 -16.78
N VAL A 228 2.61 -4.61 -16.43
CA VAL A 228 3.33 -3.56 -17.17
C VAL A 228 4.77 -3.46 -16.68
N ALA A 229 5.74 -3.79 -17.55
CA ALA A 229 7.15 -3.56 -17.29
C ALA A 229 7.48 -2.06 -17.35
N SER A 230 7.02 -1.36 -18.39
CA SER A 230 7.11 0.09 -18.55
C SER A 230 5.92 0.61 -19.38
N PRO A 231 5.15 1.60 -18.89
CA PRO A 231 4.22 2.37 -19.70
C PRO A 231 4.99 3.47 -20.46
N TRP A 232 4.54 3.80 -21.67
CA TRP A 232 5.15 4.80 -22.55
C TRP A 232 4.06 5.80 -22.97
N GLU A 233 4.42 7.07 -23.08
CA GLU A 233 3.58 8.17 -23.56
C GLU A 233 4.15 8.72 -24.87
N VAL A 234 3.30 9.05 -25.83
CA VAL A 234 3.71 9.54 -27.16
C VAL A 234 2.95 10.81 -27.49
N LYS A 235 3.64 11.91 -27.80
CA LYS A 235 3.05 13.20 -28.17
C LYS A 235 3.36 13.62 -29.59
N ALA A 236 2.35 14.13 -30.31
CA ALA A 236 2.52 14.58 -31.70
C ALA A 236 3.55 15.70 -31.84
N LYS A 237 3.58 16.62 -30.86
CA LYS A 237 4.52 17.74 -30.77
C LYS A 237 4.99 17.95 -29.34
N TRP A 238 6.04 18.74 -29.26
CA TRP A 238 6.92 18.90 -28.13
C TRP A 238 6.31 19.65 -26.94
N GLN A 239 6.02 18.93 -25.85
CA GLN A 239 5.51 19.47 -24.58
C GLN A 239 6.01 18.65 -23.37
N PHE A 240 6.56 19.33 -22.37
CA PHE A 240 6.86 18.77 -21.04
C PHE A 240 6.40 19.74 -19.94
N LEU A 241 5.15 20.18 -20.07
CA LEU A 241 4.49 21.08 -19.14
C LEU A 241 3.98 20.29 -17.92
N GLN A 242 3.43 21.00 -16.93
CA GLN A 242 2.88 20.42 -15.72
C GLN A 242 1.83 19.32 -15.99
N GLU A 243 1.03 19.48 -17.04
CA GLU A 243 0.04 18.47 -17.47
C GLU A 243 0.69 17.14 -17.87
N GLN A 244 1.77 17.15 -18.67
CA GLN A 244 2.49 15.94 -19.04
C GLN A 244 3.27 15.37 -17.85
N LYS A 245 3.91 16.23 -17.02
CA LYS A 245 4.53 15.85 -15.73
C LYS A 245 3.54 15.07 -14.85
N GLU A 246 2.29 15.53 -14.75
CA GLU A 246 1.22 14.87 -13.99
C GLU A 246 0.69 13.60 -14.66
N GLN A 247 0.45 13.61 -15.98
CA GLN A 247 -0.07 12.46 -16.73
C GLN A 247 0.85 11.23 -16.63
N VAL A 248 2.16 11.37 -16.88
CA VAL A 248 3.10 10.24 -16.76
C VAL A 248 3.27 9.77 -15.31
N ALA A 249 3.08 10.66 -14.34
CA ALA A 249 3.13 10.33 -12.92
C ALA A 249 1.89 9.52 -12.47
N VAL A 250 0.71 9.73 -13.06
CA VAL A 250 -0.47 8.86 -12.83
C VAL A 250 -0.14 7.41 -13.17
N TYR A 251 0.59 7.16 -14.25
CA TYR A 251 0.99 5.80 -14.66
C TYR A 251 1.97 5.18 -13.66
N ALA A 252 2.99 5.94 -13.24
CA ALA A 252 3.95 5.48 -12.22
C ALA A 252 3.27 5.18 -10.88
N ARG A 253 2.37 6.04 -10.41
CA ARG A 253 1.53 5.80 -9.22
C ARG A 253 0.75 4.48 -9.36
N LYS A 254 0.11 4.24 -10.51
CA LYS A 254 -0.62 2.99 -10.77
C LYS A 254 0.27 1.74 -10.79
N VAL A 255 1.49 1.84 -11.33
CA VAL A 255 2.48 0.75 -11.27
C VAL A 255 2.87 0.47 -9.81
N PHE A 256 3.24 1.48 -9.01
CA PHE A 256 3.57 1.28 -7.59
C PHE A 256 2.44 0.64 -6.76
N ILE A 257 1.18 0.89 -7.14
CA ILE A 257 0.00 0.35 -6.45
C ILE A 257 -0.26 -1.12 -6.83
N GLN A 258 -0.14 -1.49 -8.11
CA GLN A 258 -0.37 -2.86 -8.58
C GLN A 258 0.91 -3.75 -8.55
N GLN A 259 2.05 -3.16 -8.23
CA GLN A 259 3.34 -3.83 -8.05
C GLN A 259 4.00 -3.30 -6.76
N PRO A 260 3.54 -3.70 -5.56
CA PRO A 260 3.99 -3.13 -4.29
C PRO A 260 5.49 -3.35 -4.00
N ASN A 261 6.14 -4.36 -4.58
CA ASN A 261 7.60 -4.56 -4.52
C ASN A 261 8.36 -3.77 -5.62
N ARG A 262 7.74 -2.79 -6.28
CA ARG A 262 8.39 -1.91 -7.26
C ARG A 262 9.01 -0.69 -6.55
N ARG A 263 10.30 -0.52 -6.76
CA ARG A 263 11.18 0.47 -6.11
C ARG A 263 11.26 1.76 -6.93
N PHE A 264 11.33 1.61 -8.25
CA PHE A 264 11.26 2.67 -9.25
C PHE A 264 10.58 2.20 -10.55
N VAL A 265 10.11 3.16 -11.35
CA VAL A 265 9.38 2.94 -12.61
C VAL A 265 9.93 3.88 -13.68
N TYR A 266 10.24 3.36 -14.86
CA TYR A 266 10.56 4.17 -16.03
C TYR A 266 9.31 4.39 -16.90
N VAL A 267 9.06 5.65 -17.25
CA VAL A 267 8.00 6.09 -18.15
C VAL A 267 8.63 6.95 -19.25
N PRO A 268 8.90 6.38 -20.44
CA PRO A 268 9.34 7.15 -21.60
C PRO A 268 8.27 8.11 -22.12
N LEU A 269 8.72 9.25 -22.63
CA LEU A 269 7.91 10.27 -23.29
C LEU A 269 8.57 10.61 -24.63
N MET A 270 7.85 10.39 -25.73
CA MET A 270 8.40 10.32 -27.09
C MET A 270 7.62 11.19 -28.08
N THR A 271 8.28 11.71 -29.11
CA THR A 271 7.66 12.45 -30.22
C THR A 271 8.01 11.82 -31.58
N GLY A 272 7.64 12.47 -32.68
CA GLY A 272 8.06 12.06 -34.04
C GLY A 272 9.56 12.24 -34.33
N GLU A 273 10.33 12.84 -33.43
CA GLU A 273 11.77 13.13 -33.60
C GLU A 273 12.61 12.75 -32.36
N GLU A 274 12.10 13.03 -31.15
CA GLU A 274 12.91 13.04 -29.92
C GLU A 274 12.24 12.29 -28.75
N LEU A 275 13.05 11.96 -27.74
CA LEU A 275 12.70 11.06 -26.64
C LEU A 275 13.38 11.49 -25.33
N ARG A 276 12.63 11.43 -24.21
CA ARG A 276 13.22 11.32 -22.87
C ARG A 276 12.58 10.18 -22.10
N VAL A 277 13.12 9.91 -20.92
CA VAL A 277 12.50 9.00 -19.96
C VAL A 277 12.43 9.67 -18.60
N ILE A 278 11.30 9.45 -17.93
CA ILE A 278 11.09 9.84 -16.53
C ILE A 278 11.20 8.57 -15.68
N ARG A 279 12.21 8.53 -14.82
CA ARG A 279 12.33 7.60 -13.70
C ARG A 279 11.57 8.18 -12.50
N PHE A 280 10.46 7.56 -12.14
CA PHE A 280 9.81 7.80 -10.86
C PHE A 280 10.37 6.85 -9.80
N ASP A 281 10.76 7.42 -8.66
CA ASP A 281 11.16 6.69 -7.45
C ASP A 281 10.58 7.39 -6.21
N ARG A 282 10.88 6.91 -5.01
CA ARG A 282 10.27 7.44 -3.78
C ARG A 282 10.84 8.80 -3.33
N ALA A 283 11.79 9.39 -4.06
CA ALA A 283 12.19 10.79 -3.90
C ALA A 283 11.48 11.75 -4.87
N GLY A 284 10.98 11.29 -6.02
CA GLY A 284 10.25 12.12 -6.99
C GLY A 284 10.40 11.65 -8.45
N GLY A 285 10.34 12.59 -9.38
CA GLY A 285 10.58 12.36 -10.81
C GLY A 285 12.00 12.79 -11.20
N TYR A 286 12.83 11.84 -11.59
CA TYR A 286 14.14 12.08 -12.20
C TYR A 286 14.06 11.83 -13.69
N TYR A 287 14.54 12.72 -14.54
CA TYR A 287 14.29 12.60 -15.98
C TYR A 287 15.48 13.01 -16.84
N PHE A 288 15.64 12.33 -17.97
CA PHE A 288 16.85 12.39 -18.79
C PHE A 288 16.87 13.69 -19.61
N GLN A 289 18.05 14.10 -20.06
CA GLN A 289 18.12 15.05 -21.18
C GLN A 289 17.49 14.40 -22.42
N TRP A 290 16.96 15.23 -23.31
CA TRP A 290 16.30 14.75 -24.53
C TRP A 290 17.32 14.25 -25.54
N ILE A 291 16.96 13.19 -26.25
CA ILE A 291 17.75 12.62 -27.34
C ILE A 291 16.91 12.54 -28.62
N ASP A 292 17.51 12.89 -29.74
CA ASP A 292 17.06 12.45 -31.06
C ASP A 292 17.30 10.93 -31.14
N TYR A 293 16.22 10.16 -31.15
CA TYR A 293 16.32 8.69 -31.17
C TYR A 293 16.53 8.11 -32.57
N HIS A 294 16.53 8.94 -33.61
CA HIS A 294 16.98 8.61 -34.96
C HIS A 294 18.50 8.58 -34.99
N THR A 295 19.17 9.68 -34.61
CA THR A 295 20.65 9.71 -34.60
C THR A 295 21.26 8.88 -33.47
N GLU A 296 20.71 8.89 -32.25
CA GLU A 296 21.11 8.01 -31.13
C GLU A 296 20.40 6.64 -31.16
N ALA A 297 20.29 6.02 -32.35
CA ALA A 297 19.59 4.75 -32.54
C ALA A 297 20.16 3.58 -31.69
N ASP A 298 21.47 3.54 -31.41
CA ASP A 298 22.06 2.54 -30.48
C ASP A 298 21.51 2.72 -29.05
N LEU A 299 21.38 3.97 -28.59
CA LEU A 299 20.84 4.28 -27.26
C LEU A 299 19.35 3.94 -27.16
N PHE A 300 18.59 4.18 -28.23
CA PHE A 300 17.18 3.76 -28.32
C PHE A 300 17.03 2.24 -28.24
N VAL A 301 17.83 1.48 -28.99
CA VAL A 301 17.83 0.01 -28.93
C VAL A 301 18.18 -0.48 -27.53
N ARG A 302 19.21 0.09 -26.88
CA ARG A 302 19.56 -0.25 -25.48
C ARG A 302 18.43 0.04 -24.51
N LEU A 303 17.73 1.17 -24.66
CA LEU A 303 16.59 1.51 -23.80
C LEU A 303 15.44 0.49 -23.95
N VAL A 304 15.07 0.15 -25.19
CA VAL A 304 14.01 -0.83 -25.47
C VAL A 304 14.35 -2.21 -24.84
N LEU A 305 15.62 -2.59 -24.86
CA LEU A 305 16.11 -3.82 -24.22
C LEU A 305 16.13 -3.73 -22.69
N LEU A 306 16.60 -2.62 -22.09
CA LEU A 306 16.57 -2.40 -20.63
C LEU A 306 15.12 -2.47 -20.10
N LEU A 307 14.20 -1.73 -20.74
CA LEU A 307 12.80 -1.68 -20.34
C LEU A 307 12.02 -2.97 -20.64
N SER A 308 12.65 -3.90 -21.35
CA SER A 308 12.19 -5.28 -21.56
C SER A 308 12.99 -6.31 -20.78
N SER A 309 13.95 -5.93 -19.93
CA SER A 309 14.88 -6.84 -19.25
C SER A 309 14.20 -8.02 -18.54
N PHE A 310 14.83 -9.19 -18.54
CA PHE A 310 14.42 -10.34 -17.73
C PHE A 310 15.08 -10.36 -16.35
N ASN A 311 16.10 -9.54 -16.13
CA ASN A 311 16.58 -9.10 -14.82
C ASN A 311 15.60 -8.04 -14.26
N GLU A 312 14.59 -8.50 -13.52
CA GLU A 312 13.54 -7.65 -12.97
C GLU A 312 14.07 -6.56 -12.00
N ALA A 313 15.29 -6.69 -11.48
CA ALA A 313 15.94 -5.63 -10.71
C ALA A 313 16.22 -4.37 -11.55
N LEU A 314 16.60 -4.52 -12.83
CA LEU A 314 16.84 -3.41 -13.76
C LEU A 314 15.55 -2.65 -14.11
N LEU A 315 14.42 -3.35 -14.15
CA LEU A 315 13.11 -2.71 -14.26
C LEU A 315 12.71 -1.96 -12.98
N GLY A 316 13.35 -2.28 -11.84
CA GLY A 316 13.10 -1.66 -10.55
C GLY A 316 12.31 -2.50 -9.55
N PHE A 317 12.11 -3.80 -9.76
CA PHE A 317 11.54 -4.68 -8.74
C PHE A 317 12.57 -5.01 -7.65
N ASP A 318 12.11 -5.11 -6.40
CA ASP A 318 12.83 -5.85 -5.36
C ASP A 318 12.71 -7.35 -5.65
N THR A 319 13.81 -7.96 -6.10
CA THR A 319 13.89 -9.38 -6.45
C THR A 319 14.04 -10.31 -5.25
N SER A 320 14.21 -9.78 -4.02
CA SER A 320 14.08 -10.58 -2.81
C SER A 320 12.63 -11.03 -2.57
N ILE A 321 11.65 -10.31 -3.13
CA ILE A 321 10.22 -10.67 -3.15
C ILE A 321 9.87 -11.31 -4.49
N PHE A 322 9.33 -12.53 -4.46
CA PHE A 322 9.01 -13.29 -5.67
C PHE A 322 7.89 -14.32 -5.51
N TRP A 323 7.26 -14.67 -6.62
CA TRP A 323 6.27 -15.73 -6.76
C TRP A 323 6.92 -17.09 -7.07
N ARG A 324 6.50 -18.13 -6.36
CA ARG A 324 6.88 -19.53 -6.64
C ARG A 324 5.70 -20.43 -6.31
N ASN A 325 5.38 -21.37 -7.20
CA ASN A 325 4.29 -22.35 -7.01
C ASN A 325 2.93 -21.71 -6.63
N GLY A 326 2.66 -20.49 -7.11
CA GLY A 326 1.43 -19.75 -6.84
C GLY A 326 1.38 -18.98 -5.52
N ARG A 327 2.42 -19.04 -4.67
CA ARG A 327 2.55 -18.23 -3.45
C ARG A 327 3.65 -17.17 -3.59
N ARG A 328 3.54 -16.06 -2.86
CA ARG A 328 4.61 -15.06 -2.76
C ARG A 328 5.55 -15.44 -1.60
N HIS A 329 6.83 -15.18 -1.79
CA HIS A 329 7.88 -15.37 -0.79
C HIS A 329 8.74 -14.10 -0.67
N LEU A 330 9.44 -14.01 0.46
CA LEU A 330 10.57 -13.10 0.68
C LEU A 330 11.79 -13.94 1.06
N LYS A 331 12.96 -13.61 0.52
CA LYS A 331 14.23 -14.31 0.75
C LYS A 331 15.34 -13.32 1.06
N ILE A 332 15.81 -13.30 2.30
CA ILE A 332 16.79 -12.34 2.83
C ILE A 332 17.91 -13.04 3.59
N THR A 333 19.09 -12.43 3.65
CA THR A 333 20.21 -12.90 4.49
C THR A 333 20.66 -11.73 5.37
N PRO A 334 19.87 -11.37 6.40
CA PRO A 334 20.16 -10.21 7.23
C PRO A 334 21.35 -10.49 8.16
N PRO A 335 22.12 -9.47 8.56
CA PRO A 335 23.39 -9.64 9.26
C PRO A 335 23.24 -10.14 10.71
N GLU A 336 22.08 -9.90 11.32
CA GLU A 336 21.79 -10.24 12.71
C GLU A 336 20.32 -10.59 12.92
N ILE A 337 20.05 -11.48 13.88
CA ILE A 337 18.71 -11.85 14.34
C ILE A 337 18.64 -11.63 15.85
N TYR A 338 17.56 -11.02 16.33
CA TYR A 338 17.27 -10.89 17.75
C TYR A 338 16.54 -12.14 18.27
N ASP A 339 17.03 -12.69 19.37
CA ASP A 339 16.34 -13.74 20.12
C ASP A 339 15.56 -13.11 21.28
N LYS A 340 14.23 -13.32 21.31
CA LYS A 340 13.35 -12.82 22.38
C LYS A 340 13.51 -13.60 23.69
N GLU A 341 13.88 -14.89 23.63
CA GLU A 341 14.05 -15.75 24.80
C GLU A 341 15.34 -15.42 25.55
N SER A 342 16.48 -15.36 24.85
CA SER A 342 17.76 -14.93 25.45
C SER A 342 17.95 -13.42 25.50
N LYS A 343 16.98 -12.65 24.99
CA LYS A 343 16.97 -11.18 24.87
C LYS A 343 18.24 -10.59 24.22
N SER A 344 18.83 -11.30 23.27
CA SER A 344 20.16 -10.98 22.72
C SER A 344 20.23 -11.07 21.20
N TRP A 345 21.13 -10.28 20.61
CA TRP A 345 21.44 -10.33 19.19
C TRP A 345 22.41 -11.47 18.88
N ARG A 346 22.18 -12.16 17.77
CA ARG A 346 23.11 -13.14 17.18
C ARG A 346 23.40 -12.74 15.74
N SER A 347 24.67 -12.80 15.33
CA SER A 347 25.02 -12.67 13.92
C SER A 347 24.42 -13.81 13.10
N ASN A 348 24.02 -13.51 11.87
CA ASN A 348 23.41 -14.45 10.95
C ASN A 348 24.08 -14.39 9.58
N THR A 349 24.32 -15.58 9.01
CA THR A 349 24.78 -15.78 7.62
C THR A 349 23.85 -16.71 6.83
N ALA A 350 22.78 -17.21 7.46
CA ALA A 350 21.82 -18.11 6.83
C ALA A 350 20.72 -17.33 6.10
N GLU A 351 20.25 -17.89 4.98
CA GLU A 351 19.11 -17.38 4.23
C GLU A 351 17.80 -17.65 4.99
N LEU A 352 17.00 -16.61 5.20
CA LEU A 352 15.67 -16.68 5.77
C LEU A 352 14.63 -16.59 4.65
N LEU A 353 13.80 -17.63 4.53
CA LEU A 353 12.72 -17.70 3.54
C LEU A 353 11.35 -17.58 4.23
N PHE A 354 10.69 -16.45 4.00
CA PHE A 354 9.33 -16.20 4.47
C PHE A 354 8.31 -16.55 3.38
N GLU A 355 7.14 -17.05 3.78
CA GLU A 355 5.94 -17.04 2.94
C GLU A 355 5.17 -15.74 3.19
N LEU A 356 4.82 -15.01 2.13
CA LEU A 356 4.03 -13.79 2.21
C LEU A 356 2.59 -14.04 1.75
N GLU A 357 1.65 -13.28 2.31
CA GLU A 357 0.29 -13.23 1.75
C GLU A 357 0.27 -12.60 0.34
N ASP A 358 -0.78 -12.94 -0.42
CA ASP A 358 -0.96 -12.53 -1.82
C ASP A 358 -1.10 -11.01 -2.04
N GLU A 359 -1.42 -10.25 -0.99
CA GLU A 359 -1.46 -8.78 -1.00
C GLU A 359 -0.88 -8.22 0.32
N PRO A 360 -0.26 -7.03 0.32
CA PRO A 360 0.27 -6.42 1.53
C PRO A 360 -0.86 -5.93 2.46
N LEU A 361 -0.61 -5.97 3.78
CA LEU A 361 -1.53 -5.43 4.79
C LEU A 361 -1.69 -3.90 4.70
N PHE A 362 -0.66 -3.23 4.20
CA PHE A 362 -0.63 -1.80 3.91
C PHE A 362 0.36 -1.51 2.77
N SER A 363 0.05 -0.54 1.91
CA SER A 363 0.98 -0.01 0.90
C SER A 363 0.72 1.49 0.68
N ARG A 364 1.78 2.30 0.74
CA ARG A 364 1.69 3.75 0.54
C ARG A 364 1.58 4.07 -0.96
N ARG A 365 0.38 4.48 -1.37
CA ARG A 365 0.04 4.83 -2.77
C ARG A 365 0.83 6.00 -3.37
N THR A 366 1.37 6.90 -2.54
CA THR A 366 2.07 8.11 -3.02
C THR A 366 3.45 7.77 -3.59
N ILE A 367 3.85 8.52 -4.63
CA ILE A 367 5.18 8.41 -5.25
C ILE A 367 6.22 8.94 -4.26
N ARG A 368 6.19 10.24 -3.94
CA ARG A 368 7.17 10.88 -3.05
C ARG A 368 6.77 10.68 -1.58
N SER A 369 7.31 9.66 -0.92
CA SER A 369 7.02 9.41 0.50
C SER A 369 8.01 8.43 1.16
N ARG A 370 7.71 7.99 2.40
CA ARG A 370 8.31 6.78 2.99
C ARG A 370 8.09 5.54 2.10
N GLY A 371 7.13 5.55 1.17
CA GLY A 371 6.86 4.43 0.26
C GLY A 371 6.43 3.13 0.95
N THR A 372 6.02 3.21 2.23
CA THR A 372 5.92 2.10 3.16
C THR A 372 5.02 0.97 2.65
N VAL A 373 5.53 -0.27 2.67
CA VAL A 373 4.78 -1.49 2.38
C VAL A 373 4.93 -2.46 3.55
N CYS A 374 3.81 -2.92 4.11
CA CYS A 374 3.79 -3.86 5.23
C CYS A 374 3.18 -5.19 4.76
N TRP A 375 3.98 -6.24 4.73
CA TRP A 375 3.57 -7.60 4.38
C TRP A 375 3.18 -8.40 5.62
N SER A 376 2.09 -9.17 5.52
CA SER A 376 1.89 -10.31 6.42
C SER A 376 2.78 -11.45 5.95
N ALA A 377 3.60 -11.99 6.85
CA ALA A 377 4.59 -13.01 6.56
C ALA A 377 4.46 -14.20 7.53
N LYS A 378 4.99 -15.36 7.11
CA LYS A 378 5.15 -16.56 7.95
C LYS A 378 6.58 -17.09 7.81
N TYR A 379 7.24 -17.40 8.92
CA TYR A 379 8.56 -18.05 8.96
C TYR A 379 8.58 -19.07 10.08
N ASN A 380 9.03 -20.30 9.76
CA ASN A 380 8.96 -21.47 10.66
C ASN A 380 7.58 -21.66 11.34
N GLY A 381 6.50 -21.37 10.60
CA GLY A 381 5.11 -21.43 11.07
C GLY A 381 4.65 -20.20 11.89
N GLN A 382 5.57 -19.37 12.38
CA GLN A 382 5.25 -18.19 13.19
C GLN A 382 4.90 -16.97 12.32
N PRO A 383 3.96 -16.10 12.77
CA PRO A 383 3.52 -14.95 12.00
C PRO A 383 4.40 -13.72 12.25
N TYR A 384 4.78 -13.05 11.17
CA TYR A 384 5.61 -11.83 11.17
C TYR A 384 4.97 -10.72 10.33
N ILE A 385 5.44 -9.49 10.54
CA ILE A 385 5.25 -8.34 9.65
C ILE A 385 6.61 -8.01 9.04
N VAL A 386 6.66 -7.85 7.72
CA VAL A 386 7.84 -7.26 7.04
C VAL A 386 7.45 -5.87 6.57
N LYS A 387 8.15 -4.84 7.07
CA LYS A 387 7.96 -3.44 6.71
C LYS A 387 9.14 -2.98 5.84
N ASP A 388 8.85 -2.67 4.58
CA ASP A 388 9.78 -2.01 3.66
C ASP A 388 9.45 -0.51 3.62
N TYR A 389 10.45 0.36 3.77
CA TYR A 389 10.26 1.81 3.70
C TYR A 389 11.55 2.56 3.30
N TRP A 390 11.39 3.76 2.77
CA TRP A 390 12.48 4.67 2.41
C TRP A 390 12.71 5.69 3.52
N CYS A 391 13.83 5.55 4.22
CA CYS A 391 14.30 6.57 5.17
C CYS A 391 14.89 7.76 4.40
N ALA A 392 14.75 8.98 4.92
CA ALA A 392 15.41 10.15 4.36
C ALA A 392 16.84 10.27 4.90
N GLU A 393 17.77 10.67 4.03
CA GLU A 393 19.16 10.95 4.40
C GLU A 393 19.23 11.97 5.56
N GLY A 394 20.08 11.69 6.56
CA GLY A 394 20.15 12.47 7.80
C GLY A 394 19.11 12.11 8.88
N ARG A 395 18.27 11.08 8.69
CA ARG A 395 17.42 10.51 9.75
C ARG A 395 17.91 9.14 10.21
N ASP A 396 17.82 8.91 11.52
CA ASP A 396 17.94 7.59 12.14
C ASP A 396 16.89 6.62 11.57
N ALA A 397 17.20 5.32 11.51
CA ALA A 397 16.26 4.32 11.03
C ALA A 397 15.37 3.81 12.17
N GLU A 398 14.16 3.35 11.86
CA GLU A 398 13.28 2.64 12.81
C GLU A 398 14.01 1.46 13.48
N SER A 399 14.82 0.74 12.70
CA SER A 399 15.69 -0.34 13.20
C SER A 399 16.70 0.08 14.26
N ASP A 400 17.07 1.37 14.36
CA ASP A 400 17.95 1.86 15.43
C ASP A 400 17.20 2.02 16.75
N PHE A 401 16.03 2.67 16.71
CA PHE A 401 15.15 2.80 17.87
C PHE A 401 14.69 1.44 18.38
N LEU A 402 14.24 0.56 17.47
CA LEU A 402 13.83 -0.80 17.82
C LEU A 402 15.00 -1.68 18.30
N LYS A 403 16.25 -1.43 17.87
CA LYS A 403 17.44 -2.06 18.47
C LYS A 403 17.67 -1.60 19.90
N GLN A 404 17.59 -0.30 20.16
CA GLN A 404 17.76 0.29 21.48
C GLN A 404 16.64 -0.09 22.47
N LEU A 405 15.46 -0.41 21.95
CA LEU A 405 14.27 -0.81 22.71
C LEU A 405 14.01 -2.33 22.73
N ALA A 406 14.91 -3.13 22.16
CA ALA A 406 14.79 -4.59 22.19
C ALA A 406 14.80 -5.12 23.63
N GLY A 407 13.82 -5.96 23.98
CA GLY A 407 13.61 -6.51 25.32
C GLY A 407 12.76 -5.64 26.26
N VAL A 408 12.37 -4.42 25.85
CA VAL A 408 11.47 -3.53 26.61
C VAL A 408 10.01 -3.97 26.41
N SER A 409 9.32 -4.30 27.52
CA SER A 409 7.88 -4.62 27.50
C SER A 409 7.08 -3.41 27.03
N GLY A 410 6.02 -3.67 26.25
CA GLY A 410 5.21 -2.63 25.61
C GLY A 410 5.77 -2.06 24.29
N VAL A 411 7.00 -2.39 23.88
CA VAL A 411 7.56 -2.02 22.56
C VAL A 411 7.44 -3.18 21.57
N ALA A 412 7.20 -2.87 20.29
CA ALA A 412 7.33 -3.82 19.20
C ALA A 412 8.74 -4.44 19.16
N GLN A 413 8.84 -5.74 19.35
CA GLN A 413 10.13 -6.43 19.32
C GLN A 413 10.59 -6.57 17.87
N ILE A 414 11.84 -6.22 17.59
CA ILE A 414 12.45 -6.48 16.29
C ILE A 414 12.90 -7.95 16.23
N PHE A 415 12.69 -8.61 15.10
CA PHE A 415 13.24 -9.94 14.83
C PHE A 415 14.53 -9.84 14.02
N THR A 416 14.51 -9.06 12.92
CA THR A 416 15.67 -8.80 12.08
C THR A 416 15.42 -7.59 11.16
N PHE A 417 16.42 -7.17 10.40
CA PHE A 417 16.39 -5.96 9.56
C PHE A 417 17.42 -6.02 8.43
N GLU A 418 17.21 -5.21 7.40
CA GLU A 418 18.23 -4.86 6.39
C GLU A 418 18.25 -3.33 6.27
N LYS A 419 19.37 -2.68 6.58
CA LYS A 419 19.55 -1.23 6.36
C LYS A 419 20.18 -0.94 5.01
N ASP A 420 19.98 0.28 4.53
CA ASP A 420 20.72 0.92 3.43
C ASP A 420 20.89 0.02 2.20
N ARG A 421 19.84 -0.78 1.91
CA ARG A 421 19.83 -1.79 0.84
C ARG A 421 20.13 -1.15 -0.52
N GLU A 422 19.58 0.04 -0.72
CA GLU A 422 19.63 0.85 -1.94
C GLU A 422 19.54 2.33 -1.57
N LEU A 423 20.28 3.18 -2.27
CA LEU A 423 20.38 4.62 -1.99
C LEU A 423 20.06 5.42 -3.27
N ILE A 424 19.01 6.25 -3.25
CA ILE A 424 18.45 6.85 -4.48
C ILE A 424 19.46 7.69 -5.28
N LYS A 425 20.35 8.45 -4.63
CA LYS A 425 21.39 9.24 -5.33
C LYS A 425 22.32 8.35 -6.15
N THR A 426 22.86 7.30 -5.54
CA THR A 426 23.69 6.27 -6.20
C THR A 426 22.91 5.57 -7.32
N GLN A 427 21.63 5.24 -7.10
CA GLN A 427 20.79 4.61 -8.12
C GLN A 427 20.43 5.52 -9.30
N ARG A 428 20.53 6.84 -9.15
CA ARG A 428 20.39 7.83 -10.23
C ARG A 428 21.74 8.22 -10.86
N GLY A 429 22.86 7.67 -10.35
CA GLY A 429 24.21 7.87 -10.89
C GLY A 429 24.96 9.07 -10.31
N PHE A 430 24.47 9.65 -9.21
CA PHE A 430 25.19 10.67 -8.45
C PHE A 430 26.16 10.03 -7.45
N GLU A 431 27.30 10.66 -7.21
CA GLU A 431 28.20 10.28 -6.12
C GLU A 431 27.63 10.65 -4.74
N ASP A 432 28.11 10.02 -3.67
CA ASP A 432 27.61 10.27 -2.30
C ASP A 432 27.81 11.71 -1.82
N LYS A 433 28.75 12.45 -2.39
CA LYS A 433 29.01 13.88 -2.07
C LYS A 433 28.15 14.86 -2.88
N GLU A 434 27.40 14.39 -3.88
CA GLU A 434 26.62 15.25 -4.76
C GLU A 434 25.21 15.51 -4.22
N VAL A 435 24.78 16.77 -4.34
CA VAL A 435 23.45 17.21 -3.94
C VAL A 435 22.55 17.21 -5.16
N MET A 436 21.48 16.41 -5.15
CA MET A 436 20.46 16.43 -6.19
C MET A 436 19.74 17.78 -6.20
N LYS A 437 20.14 18.65 -7.13
CA LYS A 437 19.44 19.91 -7.42
C LYS A 437 18.12 19.58 -8.13
N PRO A 438 17.03 20.32 -7.87
CA PRO A 438 15.82 20.24 -8.68
C PRO A 438 16.05 20.86 -10.07
N ASP A 439 15.01 20.84 -10.89
CA ASP A 439 14.90 21.56 -12.15
C ASP A 439 14.98 23.10 -12.01
N GLU A 440 14.96 23.80 -13.14
CA GLU A 440 15.17 25.26 -13.23
C GLU A 440 14.16 26.10 -12.41
N GLU A 441 13.08 25.48 -11.93
CA GLU A 441 12.09 26.04 -11.01
C GLU A 441 12.69 26.46 -9.63
N GLY A 442 13.97 26.15 -9.35
CA GLY A 442 14.74 26.80 -8.27
C GLY A 442 14.41 26.33 -6.84
N HIS A 443 13.84 25.14 -6.71
CA HIS A 443 13.38 24.58 -5.44
C HIS A 443 14.52 24.21 -4.46
N LYS A 444 14.17 23.81 -3.22
CA LYS A 444 15.14 23.22 -2.25
C LYS A 444 15.80 21.95 -2.86
N PRO A 445 17.07 21.66 -2.56
CA PRO A 445 17.71 20.40 -2.96
C PRO A 445 16.95 19.18 -2.41
N VAL A 446 16.97 18.09 -3.17
CA VAL A 446 16.30 16.84 -2.82
C VAL A 446 17.28 15.96 -2.02
N PRO A 447 17.05 15.68 -0.72
CA PRO A 447 17.92 14.78 0.02
C PRO A 447 17.77 13.35 -0.49
N GLY A 448 18.84 12.55 -0.36
CA GLY A 448 18.81 11.13 -0.68
C GLY A 448 17.81 10.35 0.19
N ARG A 449 17.55 9.10 -0.22
CA ARG A 449 16.75 8.16 0.58
C ARG A 449 17.37 6.77 0.51
N SER A 450 17.39 6.10 1.64
CA SER A 450 17.84 4.71 1.79
C SER A 450 16.64 3.77 1.92
N LEU A 451 16.64 2.66 1.18
CA LEU A 451 15.67 1.59 1.36
C LEU A 451 16.02 0.73 2.58
N MET A 452 15.10 0.69 3.54
CA MET A 452 15.19 -0.08 4.77
C MET A 452 14.14 -1.19 4.77
N ARG A 453 14.48 -2.32 5.40
CA ARG A 453 13.57 -3.40 5.75
C ARG A 453 13.64 -3.68 7.24
N VAL A 454 12.50 -3.86 7.88
CA VAL A 454 12.37 -4.31 9.27
C VAL A 454 11.42 -5.50 9.32
N VAL A 455 11.76 -6.53 10.11
CA VAL A 455 10.90 -7.68 10.37
C VAL A 455 10.54 -7.70 11.86
N LEU A 456 9.24 -7.72 12.15
CA LEU A 456 8.67 -7.75 13.50
C LEU A 456 7.82 -9.02 13.66
N PRO A 457 7.69 -9.63 14.87
CA PRO A 457 6.60 -10.56 15.15
C PRO A 457 5.25 -9.88 14.87
N ARG A 458 4.24 -10.66 14.46
CA ARG A 458 2.90 -10.12 14.29
C ARG A 458 2.23 -9.93 15.66
N TYR A 459 1.64 -8.76 15.86
CA TYR A 459 0.88 -8.40 17.06
C TYR A 459 -0.64 -8.47 16.80
N GLY A 460 -1.43 -8.16 17.82
CA GLY A 460 -2.88 -8.28 17.82
C GLY A 460 -3.60 -7.13 17.11
N ALA A 461 -4.84 -6.90 17.53
CA ALA A 461 -5.68 -5.83 17.01
C ALA A 461 -5.34 -4.46 17.62
N THR A 462 -5.84 -3.39 17.00
CA THR A 462 -5.81 -2.01 17.52
C THR A 462 -6.68 -1.86 18.78
N LEU A 463 -6.38 -0.86 19.63
CA LEU A 463 -6.94 -0.77 20.99
C LEU A 463 -8.48 -0.72 21.09
N GLU A 464 -9.22 -0.31 20.07
CA GLU A 464 -10.69 -0.33 20.09
C GLU A 464 -11.28 -1.75 20.14
N GLN A 465 -10.53 -2.76 19.71
CA GLN A 465 -10.92 -4.17 19.75
C GLN A 465 -10.63 -4.85 21.11
N ALA A 466 -10.22 -4.10 22.14
CA ALA A 466 -10.14 -4.62 23.51
C ALA A 466 -11.52 -5.11 24.01
N GLU A 467 -11.54 -6.30 24.61
CA GLU A 467 -12.76 -6.97 25.05
C GLU A 467 -13.30 -6.40 26.38
N SER A 468 -12.44 -5.72 27.15
CA SER A 468 -12.80 -5.11 28.43
C SER A 468 -12.04 -3.80 28.69
N ALA A 469 -12.64 -2.95 29.52
CA ALA A 469 -12.02 -1.72 29.99
C ALA A 469 -10.70 -1.97 30.75
N ASN A 470 -10.61 -3.07 31.51
CA ASN A 470 -9.37 -3.50 32.17
C ASN A 470 -8.27 -3.77 31.13
N GLN A 471 -8.54 -4.59 30.11
CA GLN A 471 -7.59 -4.88 29.03
C GLN A 471 -7.12 -3.61 28.31
N LEU A 472 -8.03 -2.69 27.99
CA LEU A 472 -7.69 -1.41 27.35
C LEU A 472 -6.75 -0.55 28.20
N LEU A 473 -7.11 -0.29 29.46
CA LEU A 473 -6.30 0.57 30.33
C LEU A 473 -4.94 -0.07 30.64
N CYS A 474 -4.91 -1.38 30.85
CA CYS A 474 -3.67 -2.11 31.07
C CYS A 474 -2.76 -2.12 29.83
N ALA A 475 -3.31 -2.25 28.62
CA ALA A 475 -2.53 -2.11 27.40
C ALA A 475 -1.90 -0.71 27.27
N ILE A 476 -2.62 0.33 27.68
CA ILE A 476 -2.11 1.70 27.72
C ILE A 476 -1.03 1.89 28.80
N CYS A 477 -1.14 1.24 29.97
CA CYS A 477 -0.07 1.22 30.97
C CYS A 477 1.23 0.63 30.41
N ASP A 478 1.15 -0.55 29.78
CA ASP A 478 2.33 -1.23 29.22
C ASP A 478 2.97 -0.39 28.09
N ILE A 479 2.15 0.17 27.20
CA ILE A 479 2.57 1.13 26.15
C ILE A 479 3.20 2.40 26.76
N ARG A 480 2.69 2.91 27.88
CA ARG A 480 3.24 4.10 28.51
C ARG A 480 4.58 3.82 29.18
N ILE A 481 4.71 2.69 29.86
CA ILE A 481 5.98 2.20 30.46
C ILE A 481 7.05 2.04 29.38
N ALA A 482 6.69 1.52 28.20
CA ALA A 482 7.58 1.43 27.03
C ALA A 482 8.17 2.77 26.56
N THR A 483 7.46 3.88 26.76
CA THR A 483 7.94 5.24 26.42
C THR A 483 8.75 5.91 27.54
N ALA A 484 8.77 5.35 28.75
CA ALA A 484 9.47 5.93 29.91
C ALA A 484 10.98 5.65 29.88
N ASP A 485 11.76 6.50 30.55
CA ASP A 485 13.16 6.26 30.95
C ASP A 485 14.17 5.89 29.82
N LYS A 486 13.82 6.12 28.53
CA LYS A 486 14.70 5.85 27.37
C LYS A 486 15.15 7.08 26.60
N GLY A 487 14.61 8.27 26.89
CA GLY A 487 14.96 9.50 26.18
C GLY A 487 14.59 9.48 24.69
N ILE A 488 13.58 8.69 24.29
CA ILE A 488 13.08 8.62 22.90
C ILE A 488 11.61 9.01 22.89
N LEU A 489 11.23 9.92 22.00
CA LEU A 489 9.84 10.25 21.69
C LEU A 489 9.36 9.46 20.47
N HIS A 490 8.09 9.05 20.50
CA HIS A 490 7.46 8.30 19.41
C HIS A 490 6.94 9.20 18.29
N ARG A 491 6.28 10.31 18.64
CA ARG A 491 5.83 11.40 17.75
C ARG A 491 4.79 11.06 16.67
N ASP A 492 4.50 9.80 16.40
CA ASP A 492 3.32 9.37 15.60
C ASP A 492 2.42 8.40 16.38
N ILE A 493 2.08 8.79 17.62
CA ILE A 493 1.09 8.05 18.42
C ILE A 493 -0.30 8.25 17.79
N SER A 494 -0.89 7.14 17.34
CA SER A 494 -2.18 7.10 16.67
C SER A 494 -2.90 5.80 17.01
N LEU A 495 -4.22 5.73 16.77
CA LEU A 495 -5.00 4.51 17.01
C LEU A 495 -4.46 3.29 16.25
N ASN A 496 -3.86 3.50 15.06
CA ASN A 496 -3.30 2.41 14.25
C ASN A 496 -1.97 1.86 14.80
N ASN A 497 -1.25 2.67 15.59
CA ASN A 497 0.10 2.38 16.07
C ASN A 497 0.11 1.82 17.51
N LEU A 498 -1.02 1.88 18.21
CA LEU A 498 -1.23 1.24 19.52
C LEU A 498 -2.03 -0.06 19.34
N LEU A 499 -1.40 -1.19 19.62
CA LEU A 499 -2.00 -2.52 19.47
C LEU A 499 -2.11 -3.26 20.81
N LEU A 500 -2.98 -4.25 20.85
CA LEU A 500 -3.01 -5.29 21.84
C LEU A 500 -1.90 -6.31 21.55
N SER A 501 -1.19 -6.72 22.59
CA SER A 501 -0.21 -7.80 22.49
C SER A 501 -0.88 -9.16 22.76
N PRO A 502 -0.65 -10.18 21.93
CA PRO A 502 -1.10 -11.55 22.16
C PRO A 502 -0.10 -12.38 22.98
N TYR A 503 0.97 -11.77 23.50
CA TYR A 503 2.06 -12.43 24.22
C TYR A 503 1.97 -12.12 25.72
N GLU A 504 2.38 -13.05 26.59
CA GLU A 504 2.20 -12.91 28.04
C GLU A 504 3.06 -11.81 28.70
N ASP A 505 4.07 -11.28 28.00
CA ASP A 505 5.00 -10.26 28.50
C ASP A 505 4.53 -8.79 28.36
N SER A 506 3.42 -8.55 27.66
CA SER A 506 2.66 -7.29 27.72
C SER A 506 1.23 -7.47 27.20
N ARG A 507 0.28 -6.65 27.65
CA ARG A 507 -1.10 -6.60 27.14
C ARG A 507 -1.25 -5.56 26.03
N GLY A 508 -0.40 -4.53 26.02
CA GLY A 508 -0.31 -3.53 24.96
C GLY A 508 1.05 -3.52 24.28
N VAL A 509 1.12 -2.95 23.08
CA VAL A 509 2.37 -2.74 22.34
C VAL A 509 2.28 -1.52 21.42
N ILE A 510 3.38 -0.75 21.29
CA ILE A 510 3.50 0.35 20.33
C ILE A 510 4.43 0.00 19.16
N ILE A 511 3.95 0.24 17.93
CA ILE A 511 4.62 0.01 16.65
C ILE A 511 4.89 1.34 15.92
N ASP A 512 5.65 1.31 14.82
CA ASP A 512 5.86 2.41 13.86
C ASP A 512 6.81 3.54 14.35
N TRP A 513 8.02 3.15 14.80
CA TRP A 513 9.04 4.05 15.37
C TRP A 513 9.86 4.83 14.30
N ASP A 514 9.32 5.02 13.09
CA ASP A 514 10.05 5.64 11.96
C ASP A 514 9.95 7.18 11.89
N LEU A 515 9.17 7.78 12.80
CA LEU A 515 9.16 9.22 13.11
C LEU A 515 9.73 9.55 14.50
N ALA A 516 10.26 8.54 15.20
CA ALA A 516 10.83 8.70 16.53
C ALA A 516 12.09 9.58 16.52
N LYS A 517 12.40 10.19 17.68
CA LYS A 517 13.65 10.94 17.90
C LYS A 517 14.14 10.82 19.34
N LYS A 518 15.47 10.82 19.49
CA LYS A 518 16.14 10.98 20.79
C LYS A 518 15.92 12.40 21.31
N MET A 519 15.68 12.56 22.60
CA MET A 519 15.43 13.85 23.23
C MET A 519 16.63 14.78 23.13
N ASP A 520 17.83 14.25 23.35
CA ASP A 520 19.10 14.99 23.31
C ASP A 520 19.30 15.69 21.94
N ASP A 521 18.92 15.03 20.84
CA ASP A 521 18.99 15.61 19.50
C ASP A 521 17.95 16.73 19.25
N LEU A 522 16.88 16.78 20.05
CA LEU A 522 15.90 17.88 20.05
C LEU A 522 16.37 19.05 20.93
N ILE A 523 17.04 18.76 22.05
CA ILE A 523 17.64 19.76 22.95
C ILE A 523 18.81 20.47 22.27
N ASP A 524 19.71 19.70 21.63
CA ASP A 524 20.86 20.20 20.87
C ASP A 524 20.50 21.00 19.60
N GLY A 525 19.20 21.14 19.28
CA GLY A 525 18.74 21.88 18.10
C GLY A 525 19.07 21.19 16.76
N LYS A 526 19.42 19.90 16.76
CA LYS A 526 19.76 19.13 15.54
C LYS A 526 18.54 18.79 14.67
N SER A 527 17.31 19.00 15.18
CA SER A 527 16.07 18.78 14.42
C SER A 527 15.79 19.93 13.46
N THR A 528 15.31 19.60 12.26
CA THR A 528 14.93 20.59 11.25
C THR A 528 13.60 21.26 11.59
N LYS A 529 13.37 22.48 11.10
CA LYS A 529 12.07 23.17 11.28
C LYS A 529 10.89 22.43 10.64
N ASP A 530 11.13 21.65 9.59
CA ASP A 530 10.11 20.86 8.89
C ASP A 530 9.68 19.62 9.72
N ASP A 531 10.41 19.26 10.79
CA ASP A 531 10.07 18.16 11.70
C ASP A 531 8.93 18.49 12.68
N SER A 532 8.64 19.77 12.97
CA SER A 532 7.75 20.16 14.08
C SER A 532 6.27 19.76 13.88
N ARG A 533 5.86 19.44 12.65
CA ARG A 533 4.47 19.16 12.27
C ARG A 533 4.21 17.71 11.85
N THR A 534 5.14 16.79 12.10
CA THR A 534 5.03 15.34 11.82
C THR A 534 4.08 14.63 12.79
N GLY A 535 3.57 13.45 12.42
CA GLY A 535 2.63 12.65 13.23
C GLY A 535 1.17 12.80 12.80
N THR A 536 0.29 11.90 13.23
CA THR A 536 -1.10 11.84 12.73
C THR A 536 -1.96 12.98 13.30
N ARG A 537 -2.37 13.94 12.45
CA ARG A 537 -2.94 15.25 12.85
C ARG A 537 -4.09 15.20 13.86
N LEU A 538 -4.97 14.19 13.76
CA LEU A 538 -6.10 14.03 14.69
C LEU A 538 -5.64 13.82 16.16
N TYR A 539 -4.48 13.18 16.36
CA TYR A 539 -3.95 12.82 17.67
C TYR A 539 -2.90 13.82 18.20
N GLN A 540 -2.22 14.59 17.34
CA GLN A 540 -1.24 15.62 17.72
C GLN A 540 -1.72 16.55 18.86
N SER A 541 -0.79 16.94 19.74
CA SER A 541 -1.05 17.85 20.87
C SER A 541 -1.40 19.27 20.44
N ILE A 542 -2.02 20.06 21.32
CA ILE A 542 -2.34 21.47 21.08
C ILE A 542 -1.07 22.30 20.83
N LYS A 543 0.04 22.00 21.55
CA LYS A 543 1.35 22.65 21.32
C LYS A 543 1.84 22.43 19.89
N VAL A 544 1.81 21.18 19.44
CA VAL A 544 2.25 20.74 18.09
C VAL A 544 1.32 21.31 17.00
N LEU A 545 0.01 21.37 17.27
CA LEU A 545 -0.99 21.90 16.34
C LEU A 545 -0.94 23.44 16.22
N LYS A 546 -0.56 24.17 17.28
CA LYS A 546 -0.20 25.60 17.17
C LYS A 546 1.15 25.77 16.43
N GLY A 547 2.11 24.87 16.64
CA GLY A 547 3.33 24.75 15.81
C GLY A 547 4.39 25.85 16.02
N THR A 548 4.24 26.65 17.08
CA THR A 548 5.06 27.85 17.38
C THR A 548 5.96 27.69 18.61
N LEU A 549 5.71 26.72 19.50
CA LEU A 549 6.46 26.54 20.76
C LEU A 549 7.41 25.33 20.74
N ARG A 550 8.72 25.62 20.76
CA ARG A 550 9.83 24.65 20.93
C ARG A 550 9.71 23.41 20.01
N HIS A 551 10.28 22.29 20.42
CA HIS A 551 10.16 20.98 19.77
C HIS A 551 9.14 20.09 20.50
N HIS A 552 8.86 18.91 19.94
CA HIS A 552 8.09 17.85 20.62
C HIS A 552 8.75 17.46 21.96
N ASP A 553 7.94 17.14 22.96
CA ASP A 553 8.38 16.61 24.27
C ASP A 553 7.54 15.39 24.73
N ASN A 554 7.85 14.88 25.92
CA ASN A 554 7.21 13.72 26.55
C ASN A 554 5.70 13.89 26.83
N MET A 555 5.23 15.13 26.96
CA MET A 555 3.83 15.45 27.22
C MET A 555 3.01 15.53 25.92
N ASP A 556 3.64 15.75 24.76
CA ASP A 556 2.95 15.71 23.46
C ASP A 556 2.55 14.27 23.07
N ASP A 557 3.44 13.30 23.34
CA ASP A 557 3.12 11.88 23.22
C ASP A 557 2.02 11.48 24.24
N LEU A 558 2.04 12.01 25.47
CA LEU A 558 0.97 11.78 26.45
C LEU A 558 -0.40 12.32 26.01
N GLU A 559 -0.45 13.55 25.52
CA GLU A 559 -1.68 14.17 25.04
C GLU A 559 -2.25 13.35 23.87
N SER A 560 -1.36 12.81 23.02
CA SER A 560 -1.72 11.90 21.93
C SER A 560 -2.28 10.56 22.43
N ILE A 561 -1.70 9.93 23.45
CA ILE A 561 -2.25 8.72 24.10
C ILE A 561 -3.64 9.01 24.68
N PHE A 562 -3.81 10.15 25.35
CA PHE A 562 -5.11 10.57 25.90
C PHE A 562 -6.16 10.78 24.80
N TYR A 563 -5.80 11.40 23.67
CA TYR A 563 -6.72 11.54 22.53
C TYR A 563 -7.09 10.18 21.92
N VAL A 564 -6.16 9.22 21.83
CA VAL A 564 -6.49 7.84 21.42
C VAL A 564 -7.48 7.20 22.41
N LEU A 565 -7.22 7.29 23.72
CA LEU A 565 -8.11 6.74 24.77
C LEU A 565 -9.51 7.37 24.73
N TYR A 566 -9.62 8.68 24.62
CA TYR A 566 -10.89 9.38 24.50
C TYR A 566 -11.66 8.96 23.24
N ILE A 567 -10.96 8.88 22.09
CA ILE A 567 -11.56 8.47 20.81
C ILE A 567 -12.01 7.01 20.85
N VAL A 568 -11.27 6.11 21.52
CA VAL A 568 -11.70 4.71 21.77
C VAL A 568 -12.94 4.67 22.66
N LEU A 569 -12.94 5.36 23.79
CA LEU A 569 -14.03 5.28 24.78
C LEU A 569 -15.34 5.93 24.35
N CYS A 570 -15.28 7.04 23.61
CA CYS A 570 -16.45 7.86 23.27
C CYS A 570 -16.86 7.78 21.78
N GLY A 571 -15.99 7.25 20.91
CA GLY A 571 -16.21 7.14 19.47
C GLY A 571 -16.56 5.73 18.95
N TYR A 572 -16.58 4.72 19.82
CA TYR A 572 -16.89 3.33 19.46
C TYR A 572 -18.02 2.76 20.31
N ASP A 573 -18.74 1.78 19.76
CA ASP A 573 -19.82 1.06 20.45
C ASP A 573 -19.31 -0.13 21.29
N THR A 574 -20.23 -0.84 21.96
CA THR A 574 -19.88 -2.01 22.78
C THR A 574 -19.32 -3.20 21.99
N SER A 575 -19.50 -3.23 20.66
CA SER A 575 -18.89 -4.23 19.76
C SER A 575 -17.52 -3.82 19.21
N GLY A 576 -17.04 -2.61 19.53
CA GLY A 576 -15.79 -2.06 18.98
C GLY A 576 -15.94 -1.49 17.56
N GLN A 577 -17.16 -1.25 17.09
CA GLN A 577 -17.40 -0.60 15.79
C GLN A 577 -17.45 0.92 15.93
N ARG A 578 -16.94 1.63 14.91
CA ARG A 578 -16.90 3.09 14.85
C ARG A 578 -18.34 3.62 14.79
N LEU A 579 -18.71 4.46 15.74
CA LEU A 579 -20.02 5.12 15.74
C LEU A 579 -20.12 6.13 14.58
N GLY A 580 -21.32 6.23 14.00
CA GLY A 580 -21.65 7.26 13.01
C GLY A 580 -22.46 8.41 13.62
N GLY A 581 -22.67 9.46 12.82
CA GLY A 581 -23.36 10.68 13.24
C GLY A 581 -22.45 11.66 13.99
N ASN A 582 -23.04 12.65 14.64
CA ASN A 582 -22.30 13.65 15.42
C ASN A 582 -21.88 13.06 16.78
N LEU A 583 -20.56 13.01 17.03
CA LEU A 583 -19.92 12.49 18.23
C LEU A 583 -19.39 13.62 19.16
N GLY A 584 -19.90 14.84 18.99
CA GLY A 584 -19.41 16.05 19.64
C GLY A 584 -17.96 16.35 19.22
N PRO A 585 -17.05 16.58 20.18
CA PRO A 585 -15.66 16.96 19.90
C PRO A 585 -14.94 16.09 18.88
N ILE A 586 -15.21 14.78 18.83
CA ILE A 586 -14.59 13.87 17.85
C ILE A 586 -14.98 14.26 16.42
N SER A 587 -16.25 14.55 16.16
CA SER A 587 -16.74 14.98 14.85
C SER A 587 -16.27 16.40 14.53
N ASP A 588 -16.26 17.31 15.51
CA ASP A 588 -15.72 18.66 15.33
C ASP A 588 -14.25 18.60 14.89
N TRP A 589 -13.44 17.74 15.53
CA TRP A 589 -12.04 17.54 15.17
C TRP A 589 -11.89 16.97 13.75
N GLU A 590 -12.65 15.92 13.41
CA GLU A 590 -12.66 15.33 12.07
C GLU A 590 -13.06 16.36 11.00
N GLU A 591 -14.05 17.22 11.26
CA GLU A 591 -14.41 18.31 10.35
C GLU A 591 -13.30 19.38 10.21
N THR A 592 -12.54 19.69 11.26
CA THR A 592 -11.36 20.58 11.16
C THR A 592 -10.15 19.93 10.45
N LEU A 593 -10.23 18.65 10.05
CA LEU A 593 -9.29 18.07 9.09
C LEU A 593 -9.61 18.50 7.65
N SER A 594 -10.90 18.73 7.33
CA SER A 594 -11.39 19.11 5.99
C SER A 594 -11.73 20.60 5.84
N LYS A 595 -11.77 21.37 6.94
CA LYS A 595 -12.10 22.80 6.97
C LYS A 595 -10.90 23.64 7.45
N PRO A 596 -10.78 24.92 7.07
CA PRO A 596 -9.66 25.79 7.46
C PRO A 596 -9.64 26.21 8.94
N LEU A 597 -10.42 25.56 9.80
CA LEU A 597 -10.48 25.86 11.24
C LEU A 597 -9.28 25.25 11.99
N PRO A 598 -8.70 25.95 12.99
CA PRO A 598 -7.61 25.39 13.79
C PRO A 598 -8.10 24.24 14.69
N LEU A 599 -7.69 23.00 14.39
CA LEU A 599 -7.91 21.83 15.26
C LEU A 599 -7.40 22.05 16.70
N SER A 600 -6.34 22.84 16.87
CA SER A 600 -5.85 23.29 18.18
C SER A 600 -6.94 24.00 18.99
N ALA A 601 -7.70 24.92 18.39
CA ALA A 601 -8.77 25.63 19.07
C ALA A 601 -9.94 24.70 19.45
N ALA A 602 -10.30 23.76 18.59
CA ALA A 602 -11.33 22.75 18.89
C ALA A 602 -10.89 21.78 20.01
N LYS A 603 -9.59 21.48 20.12
CA LYS A 603 -9.01 20.71 21.23
C LYS A 603 -8.91 21.52 22.53
N THR A 604 -8.57 22.81 22.47
CA THR A 604 -8.62 23.72 23.63
C THR A 604 -10.04 23.84 24.17
N GLY A 605 -11.04 24.06 23.32
CA GLY A 605 -12.46 24.14 23.73
C GLY A 605 -12.99 22.83 24.30
N PHE A 606 -12.45 21.68 23.88
CA PHE A 606 -12.72 20.38 24.53
C PHE A 606 -12.07 20.28 25.92
N LEU A 607 -10.80 20.69 26.09
CA LEU A 607 -10.10 20.60 27.38
C LEU A 607 -10.60 21.60 28.42
N PHE A 608 -11.14 22.75 28.02
CA PHE A 608 -11.78 23.74 28.89
C PHE A 608 -13.30 23.85 28.59
N PRO A 609 -14.08 22.78 28.82
CA PRO A 609 -15.48 22.76 28.44
C PRO A 609 -16.35 23.53 29.46
N GLY A 610 -17.53 23.95 29.00
CA GLY A 610 -18.65 24.27 29.89
C GLY A 610 -19.27 23.02 30.52
N VAL A 611 -20.55 23.08 30.88
CA VAL A 611 -21.29 21.97 31.52
C VAL A 611 -21.72 20.91 30.50
N ASN A 612 -20.75 20.30 29.81
CA ASN A 612 -20.96 19.20 28.85
C ASN A 612 -20.49 17.87 29.48
N PRO A 613 -21.37 16.87 29.63
CA PRO A 613 -20.98 15.57 30.20
C PRO A 613 -20.19 14.73 29.19
N LEU A 614 -18.98 14.31 29.59
CA LEU A 614 -18.30 13.20 28.92
C LEU A 614 -19.18 11.94 29.06
N THR A 615 -19.43 11.26 27.95
CA THR A 615 -20.26 10.04 27.91
C THR A 615 -19.44 8.91 27.32
N VAL A 616 -19.13 7.87 28.12
CA VAL A 616 -18.42 6.68 27.63
C VAL A 616 -19.41 5.73 26.95
N LYS A 617 -19.03 5.21 25.78
CA LYS A 617 -19.89 4.38 24.90
C LYS A 617 -19.30 3.00 24.60
N ARG A 618 -17.97 2.85 24.66
CA ARG A 618 -17.25 1.60 24.37
C ARG A 618 -17.55 0.48 25.37
N TYR A 619 -17.75 0.82 26.64
CA TYR A 619 -18.02 -0.11 27.73
C TYR A 619 -19.22 0.39 28.55
N ALA A 620 -20.21 -0.47 28.72
CA ALA A 620 -21.50 -0.15 29.32
C ALA A 620 -21.74 -1.04 30.55
N GLY A 621 -21.44 -0.51 31.73
CA GLY A 621 -21.44 -1.25 32.99
C GLY A 621 -21.00 -0.38 34.18
N PRO A 622 -20.72 -0.99 35.35
CA PRO A 622 -20.19 -0.26 36.51
C PRO A 622 -18.91 0.54 36.22
N GLU A 623 -18.10 0.07 35.26
CA GLU A 623 -16.87 0.71 34.80
C GLU A 623 -17.09 2.03 34.06
N THR A 624 -18.27 2.29 33.48
CA THR A 624 -18.55 3.50 32.68
C THR A 624 -18.29 4.77 33.49
N LEU A 625 -18.75 4.82 34.75
CA LEU A 625 -18.52 5.95 35.65
C LEU A 625 -17.04 6.08 36.08
N VAL A 626 -16.31 4.96 36.19
CA VAL A 626 -14.87 4.95 36.49
C VAL A 626 -14.08 5.57 35.32
N LEU A 627 -14.44 5.19 34.10
CA LEU A 627 -13.82 5.67 32.86
C LEU A 627 -14.13 7.15 32.59
N GLU A 628 -15.36 7.60 32.83
CA GLU A 628 -15.71 9.02 32.75
C GLU A 628 -14.95 9.87 33.77
N ASN A 629 -14.72 9.35 34.97
CA ASN A 629 -13.95 10.05 36.00
C ASN A 629 -12.43 10.00 35.72
N LEU A 630 -11.92 8.95 35.08
CA LEU A 630 -10.56 8.92 34.53
C LEU A 630 -10.38 10.00 33.47
N LEU A 631 -11.29 10.08 32.48
CA LEU A 631 -11.22 11.09 31.42
C LEU A 631 -11.24 12.52 31.98
N LYS A 632 -12.12 12.82 32.97
CA LYS A 632 -12.15 14.13 33.65
C LYS A 632 -10.81 14.47 34.30
N LYS A 633 -10.16 13.52 34.98
CA LYS A 633 -8.84 13.73 35.60
C LYS A 633 -7.72 13.90 34.57
N LEU A 634 -7.75 13.15 33.48
CA LEU A 634 -6.77 13.31 32.39
C LEU A 634 -6.92 14.68 31.71
N MET A 635 -8.15 15.16 31.50
CA MET A 635 -8.38 16.54 31.03
C MET A 635 -7.79 17.57 31.99
N GLN A 636 -8.02 17.45 33.29
CA GLN A 636 -7.45 18.33 34.32
C GLN A 636 -5.91 18.30 34.34
N PHE A 637 -5.30 17.14 34.09
CA PHE A 637 -3.85 16.98 33.98
C PHE A 637 -3.27 17.78 32.79
N PHE A 638 -3.92 17.77 31.62
CA PHE A 638 -3.47 18.56 30.46
C PHE A 638 -3.86 20.04 30.54
N GLN A 639 -4.97 20.41 31.20
CA GLN A 639 -5.40 21.81 31.36
C GLN A 639 -4.26 22.73 31.82
N SER A 640 -3.52 22.35 32.87
CA SER A 640 -2.43 23.19 33.40
C SER A 640 -1.33 23.48 32.37
N ARG A 641 -0.95 22.48 31.55
CA ARG A 641 0.05 22.67 30.49
C ARG A 641 -0.50 23.52 29.35
N VAL A 642 -1.77 23.36 29.02
CA VAL A 642 -2.41 24.10 27.91
C VAL A 642 -2.67 25.57 28.29
N SER A 643 -2.92 25.89 29.56
CA SER A 643 -2.88 27.28 30.05
C SER A 643 -1.53 27.93 29.78
N SER A 644 -0.42 27.28 30.15
CA SER A 644 0.92 27.83 29.88
C SER A 644 1.28 27.89 28.38
N ILE A 645 0.69 27.04 27.53
CA ILE A 645 0.78 27.14 26.05
C ILE A 645 0.01 28.37 25.51
N ILE A 646 -1.07 28.77 26.18
CA ILE A 646 -1.86 29.97 25.83
C ILE A 646 -1.12 31.22 26.33
N GLU A 647 -0.70 31.25 27.59
CA GLU A 647 0.05 32.35 28.20
C GLU A 647 1.34 32.69 27.42
N ALA A 648 2.12 31.68 27.01
CA ALA A 648 3.37 31.86 26.27
C ALA A 648 3.21 32.25 24.78
N LEU A 649 1.99 32.45 24.28
CA LEU A 649 1.70 32.78 22.87
C LEU A 649 0.70 33.91 22.66
N ASP A 650 -0.30 33.99 23.54
CA ASP A 650 -1.48 34.82 23.39
C ASP A 650 -1.56 35.91 24.49
N GLY A 651 -0.52 36.05 25.33
CA GLY A 651 -0.44 37.03 26.44
C GLY A 651 0.31 38.32 26.09
N ASP A 652 0.00 39.42 26.81
CA ASP A 652 0.54 40.77 26.59
C ASP A 652 2.06 40.90 26.87
N ASP A 653 2.61 40.04 27.73
CA ASP A 653 4.05 39.88 27.97
C ASP A 653 4.36 38.36 27.94
N PRO A 654 4.99 37.84 26.86
CA PRO A 654 5.04 36.40 26.60
C PRO A 654 6.02 35.70 27.53
N THR A 655 5.48 34.93 28.48
CA THR A 655 6.28 34.14 29.42
C THR A 655 7.07 33.05 28.68
N PRO A 656 8.37 32.82 28.98
CA PRO A 656 9.14 31.77 28.34
C PRO A 656 8.54 30.38 28.63
N PHE A 657 8.04 29.69 27.60
CA PHE A 657 7.52 28.33 27.76
C PHE A 657 8.62 27.42 28.34
N PRO A 658 8.33 26.57 29.36
CA PRO A 658 9.34 25.84 30.11
C PRO A 658 10.35 25.04 29.26
N GLU A 659 11.57 24.93 29.79
CA GLU A 659 12.60 23.99 29.32
C GLU A 659 12.16 22.54 29.58
N TYR A 660 12.66 21.59 28.79
CA TYR A 660 12.52 20.17 29.12
C TYR A 660 13.50 19.78 30.24
N SER A 661 13.02 19.03 31.23
CA SER A 661 13.85 18.39 32.27
C SER A 661 13.51 16.89 32.33
N PRO A 662 14.51 15.98 32.35
CA PRO A 662 14.27 14.54 32.53
C PRO A 662 13.53 14.21 33.83
N GLU A 663 13.77 14.96 34.91
CA GLU A 663 13.20 14.76 36.23
C GLU A 663 11.73 15.18 36.27
N GLN A 664 11.42 16.37 35.73
CA GLN A 664 10.04 16.84 35.57
C GLN A 664 9.28 15.92 34.62
N ALA A 665 9.90 15.50 33.52
CA ALA A 665 9.31 14.53 32.62
C ALA A 665 8.99 13.22 33.34
N GLN A 666 9.93 12.63 34.10
CA GLN A 666 9.70 11.38 34.83
C GLN A 666 8.57 11.51 35.87
N LYS A 667 8.43 12.68 36.51
CA LYS A 667 7.26 13.00 37.34
C LYS A 667 5.96 12.97 36.52
N GLU A 668 5.92 13.58 35.34
CA GLU A 668 4.76 13.56 34.44
C GLU A 668 4.45 12.16 33.86
N TYR A 669 5.48 11.34 33.58
CA TYR A 669 5.34 9.92 33.25
C TYR A 669 4.58 9.19 34.37
N LYS A 670 4.98 9.41 35.63
CA LYS A 670 4.37 8.76 36.79
C LYS A 670 2.96 9.30 37.08
N ASP A 671 2.77 10.61 37.17
CA ASP A 671 1.48 11.22 37.51
C ASP A 671 0.37 10.77 36.54
N PHE A 672 0.69 10.64 35.24
CA PHE A 672 -0.24 10.10 34.24
C PHE A 672 -0.52 8.60 34.42
N LEU A 673 0.49 7.79 34.77
CA LEU A 673 0.32 6.36 35.05
C LEU A 673 -0.52 6.12 36.31
N ASP A 674 -0.27 6.85 37.39
CA ASP A 674 -0.99 6.74 38.67
C ASP A 674 -2.50 7.02 38.49
N LEU A 675 -2.87 7.93 37.57
CA LEU A 675 -4.27 8.18 37.18
C LEU A 675 -4.93 6.96 36.55
N ILE A 676 -4.24 6.25 35.64
CA ILE A 676 -4.77 5.07 34.94
C ILE A 676 -4.78 3.85 35.86
N CYS A 677 -3.72 3.60 36.62
CA CYS A 677 -3.65 2.54 37.63
C CYS A 677 -4.78 2.70 38.67
N GLY A 678 -4.96 3.92 39.19
CA GLY A 678 -6.05 4.26 40.10
C GLY A 678 -7.46 4.22 39.48
N ALA A 679 -7.60 3.95 38.18
CA ALA A 679 -8.85 3.60 37.52
C ALA A 679 -8.98 2.07 37.32
N ILE A 680 -7.90 1.37 36.94
CA ILE A 680 -7.83 -0.10 36.84
C ILE A 680 -8.27 -0.75 38.16
N GLU A 681 -7.76 -0.28 39.30
CA GLU A 681 -8.14 -0.72 40.66
C GLU A 681 -9.65 -0.65 40.97
N LYS A 682 -10.41 0.14 40.20
CA LYS A 682 -11.84 0.42 40.42
C LYS A 682 -12.73 -0.21 39.35
N ILE A 683 -12.15 -0.76 38.30
CA ILE A 683 -12.86 -1.62 37.34
C ILE A 683 -12.93 -3.01 37.99
N PRO A 684 -14.14 -3.59 38.19
CA PRO A 684 -14.25 -4.95 38.70
C PRO A 684 -13.48 -5.91 37.79
N GLU A 685 -12.65 -6.79 38.36
CA GLU A 685 -12.06 -7.86 37.56
C GLU A 685 -13.18 -8.72 36.95
N PRO A 686 -13.11 -9.07 35.65
CA PRO A 686 -14.04 -10.04 35.09
C PRO A 686 -13.86 -11.35 35.85
N ILE A 687 -14.94 -11.86 36.46
CA ILE A 687 -14.91 -13.14 37.18
C ILE A 687 -14.33 -14.18 36.24
N ALA A 688 -13.12 -14.66 36.56
CA ALA A 688 -12.37 -15.51 35.66
C ALA A 688 -13.16 -16.79 35.38
N SER A 689 -13.74 -16.88 34.18
CA SER A 689 -14.33 -18.11 33.68
C SER A 689 -13.25 -19.17 33.74
N THR A 690 -13.43 -20.15 34.62
CA THR A 690 -12.32 -21.00 35.10
C THR A 690 -11.55 -21.55 33.91
N PRO A 691 -10.21 -21.39 33.84
CA PRO A 691 -9.45 -21.86 32.69
C PRO A 691 -9.73 -23.34 32.53
N THR A 692 -10.43 -23.69 31.45
CA THR A 692 -10.77 -25.09 31.15
C THR A 692 -9.46 -25.75 30.76
N LYS A 693 -8.79 -26.33 31.78
CA LYS A 693 -7.68 -27.25 31.59
C LYS A 693 -8.15 -28.32 30.61
N ARG A 694 -7.78 -28.16 29.34
CA ARG A 694 -7.76 -29.26 28.37
C ARG A 694 -6.66 -30.20 28.83
N SER A 695 -6.99 -31.01 29.83
CA SER A 695 -6.25 -32.21 30.13
C SER A 695 -6.16 -32.98 28.81
N ARG A 696 -4.94 -33.16 28.31
CA ARG A 696 -4.68 -34.15 27.28
C ARG A 696 -4.50 -35.44 28.06
N ASP A 697 -5.59 -36.16 28.24
CA ASP A 697 -5.55 -37.46 28.90
C ASP A 697 -4.82 -38.43 27.96
N TYR A 698 -3.54 -38.64 28.23
CA TYR A 698 -2.72 -39.68 27.61
C TYR A 698 -2.96 -41.00 28.34
N THR A 699 -2.71 -42.10 27.64
CA THR A 699 -2.54 -43.42 28.28
C THR A 699 -1.16 -43.50 28.96
N GLU A 700 -0.93 -44.50 29.82
CA GLU A 700 0.38 -44.69 30.50
C GLU A 700 1.53 -44.91 29.50
N ASP A 701 1.23 -45.36 28.27
CA ASP A 701 2.18 -45.52 27.16
C ASP A 701 2.31 -44.27 26.25
N GLY A 702 1.62 -43.16 26.58
CA GLY A 702 1.85 -41.84 25.96
C GLY A 702 1.10 -41.51 24.66
N GLU A 703 0.24 -42.39 24.14
CA GLU A 703 -0.57 -42.09 22.94
C GLU A 703 -1.90 -41.37 23.23
N LEU A 704 -2.38 -40.62 22.23
CA LEU A 704 -3.61 -39.81 22.26
C LEU A 704 -4.87 -40.64 21.96
N MET A 705 -5.84 -40.65 22.88
CA MET A 705 -7.08 -41.40 22.69
C MET A 705 -7.97 -40.86 21.53
N PRO A 706 -8.56 -41.73 20.69
CA PRO A 706 -9.51 -41.32 19.65
C PRO A 706 -10.90 -40.95 20.22
N PRO A 707 -11.66 -40.07 19.55
CA PRO A 707 -12.92 -39.54 20.07
C PRO A 707 -14.07 -40.57 20.11
N ARG A 708 -14.81 -40.59 21.23
CA ARG A 708 -16.02 -41.42 21.38
C ARG A 708 -17.14 -40.97 20.43
N LYS A 709 -17.79 -41.93 19.76
CA LYS A 709 -18.96 -41.69 18.88
C LYS A 709 -20.17 -41.21 19.70
N ARG A 710 -20.93 -40.26 19.16
CA ARG A 710 -22.14 -39.68 19.78
C ARG A 710 -23.38 -40.56 19.50
N PRO A 711 -24.34 -40.74 20.43
CA PRO A 711 -25.54 -41.56 20.19
C PRO A 711 -26.54 -40.93 19.19
N THR A 712 -27.33 -41.77 18.53
CA THR A 712 -28.47 -41.38 17.68
C THR A 712 -29.76 -41.17 18.49
N PRO A 713 -30.60 -40.16 18.18
CA PRO A 713 -31.86 -39.92 18.88
C PRO A 713 -32.99 -40.85 18.42
N SER A 714 -33.94 -41.13 19.33
CA SER A 714 -35.16 -41.93 19.11
C SER A 714 -36.44 -41.08 19.10
N ASN A 715 -37.56 -41.65 18.62
CA ASN A 715 -38.78 -40.92 18.26
C ASN A 715 -39.79 -40.62 19.40
N SER A 716 -40.48 -39.47 19.26
CA SER A 716 -41.88 -39.18 19.67
C SER A 716 -42.21 -39.06 21.18
N PRO A 717 -43.40 -38.50 21.59
CA PRO A 717 -44.53 -37.94 20.82
C PRO A 717 -44.95 -36.48 21.19
N ARG A 718 -46.14 -36.03 20.70
CA ARG A 718 -46.78 -34.69 20.94
C ARG A 718 -47.78 -34.68 22.10
N PRO A 719 -48.20 -33.49 22.61
CA PRO A 719 -49.53 -32.88 22.34
C PRO A 719 -49.42 -31.44 21.72
N ASP A 720 -50.34 -30.83 20.95
CA ASP A 720 -51.77 -30.41 21.12
C ASP A 720 -51.95 -29.12 21.99
N THR A 721 -52.82 -28.13 21.71
CA THR A 721 -53.81 -27.84 20.62
C THR A 721 -54.17 -26.32 20.56
N LEU A 722 -55.15 -25.93 19.70
CA LEU A 722 -55.87 -24.64 19.53
C LEU A 722 -55.16 -23.59 18.62
N SER A 723 -55.73 -22.99 17.55
CA SER A 723 -57.08 -22.51 17.14
C SER A 723 -57.12 -20.95 17.15
N THR A 724 -57.53 -20.21 16.11
CA THR A 724 -58.26 -20.58 14.87
C THR A 724 -57.56 -20.01 13.60
N THR A 725 -58.08 -19.37 12.52
CA THR A 725 -59.42 -18.81 12.15
C THR A 725 -59.71 -18.99 10.64
N LYS A 726 -60.13 -17.94 9.89
CA LYS A 726 -60.76 -17.93 8.54
C LYS A 726 -60.52 -16.52 7.91
N PHE A 727 -60.73 -16.17 6.64
CA PHE A 727 -61.52 -16.64 5.47
C PHE A 727 -60.68 -16.44 4.17
N SER A 728 -60.60 -17.34 3.18
CA SER A 728 -61.55 -17.71 2.07
C SER A 728 -61.41 -16.91 0.75
N ARG A 729 -61.48 -17.62 -0.40
CA ARG A 729 -61.42 -17.13 -1.80
C ARG A 729 -62.74 -17.40 -2.57
N PRO A 730 -63.01 -16.62 -3.64
CA PRO A 730 -63.59 -17.11 -4.92
C PRO A 730 -62.55 -16.96 -6.08
N SER A 731 -62.27 -17.91 -6.98
CA SER A 731 -63.06 -18.54 -8.08
C SER A 731 -63.22 -17.64 -9.33
N ARG A 732 -62.45 -17.86 -10.42
CA ARG A 732 -62.67 -18.78 -11.58
C ARG A 732 -63.59 -18.21 -12.69
N LEU A 733 -63.06 -18.12 -13.92
CA LEU A 733 -63.64 -18.32 -15.28
C LEU A 733 -62.48 -18.04 -16.27
N ASN A 734 -62.06 -18.82 -17.28
CA ASN A 734 -62.68 -19.71 -18.30
C ASN A 734 -63.42 -18.99 -19.44
N VAL A 735 -62.79 -18.92 -20.64
CA VAL A 735 -63.34 -19.06 -22.03
C VAL A 735 -62.14 -19.11 -23.02
N GLY A 736 -62.34 -19.61 -24.25
CA GLY A 736 -61.28 -20.03 -25.20
C GLY A 736 -60.90 -19.05 -26.35
N PRO A 737 -60.21 -19.55 -27.41
CA PRO A 737 -59.51 -18.77 -28.46
C PRO A 737 -60.36 -18.54 -29.74
N PRO A 738 -59.87 -17.83 -30.78
CA PRO A 738 -59.24 -18.56 -31.92
C PRO A 738 -58.21 -17.82 -32.83
N ALA A 739 -57.27 -18.60 -33.39
CA ALA A 739 -56.82 -18.67 -34.80
C ALA A 739 -56.10 -17.51 -35.58
N ASN A 740 -55.44 -17.95 -36.68
CA ASN A 740 -54.84 -17.24 -37.84
C ASN A 740 -53.53 -16.45 -37.62
N GLY A 741 -52.47 -16.55 -38.45
CA GLY A 741 -52.11 -17.59 -39.44
C GLY A 741 -51.70 -17.10 -40.84
N TYR A 742 -50.38 -17.06 -41.13
CA TYR A 742 -49.67 -16.89 -42.43
C TYR A 742 -48.18 -17.30 -42.16
N LYS A 743 -47.35 -18.01 -42.95
CA LYS A 743 -47.14 -18.23 -44.42
C LYS A 743 -46.71 -16.97 -45.19
N ASP A 744 -45.69 -16.88 -46.06
CA ASP A 744 -44.63 -17.74 -46.67
C ASP A 744 -43.50 -16.73 -47.13
N LYS A 745 -42.25 -17.00 -47.60
CA LYS A 745 -41.52 -18.22 -48.04
C LYS A 745 -39.96 -18.09 -48.11
N ASP A 746 -39.30 -19.24 -48.03
CA ASP A 746 -38.07 -19.81 -48.67
C ASP A 746 -37.17 -19.04 -49.69
N CYS A 747 -35.85 -19.39 -49.65
CA CYS A 747 -34.84 -19.63 -50.73
C CYS A 747 -33.40 -19.47 -50.13
N SER A 748 -32.43 -20.42 -50.06
CA SER A 748 -31.78 -21.37 -51.01
C SER A 748 -30.81 -20.71 -52.03
N GLY A 749 -29.55 -21.14 -52.26
CA GLY A 749 -28.66 -22.20 -51.70
C GLY A 749 -27.19 -21.66 -51.59
N SER A 750 -26.07 -22.34 -51.88
CA SER A 750 -25.66 -23.76 -52.07
C SER A 750 -24.14 -23.79 -52.44
N GLU A 751 -23.23 -24.34 -51.61
CA GLU A 751 -22.54 -25.65 -51.76
C GLU A 751 -21.09 -25.58 -52.36
N ASP A 752 -20.43 -26.74 -52.52
CA ASP A 752 -18.99 -27.04 -52.85
C ASP A 752 -17.94 -26.72 -51.75
N SER A 753 -17.08 -27.61 -51.19
CA SER A 753 -16.38 -28.88 -51.57
C SER A 753 -15.01 -28.68 -52.27
N GLU A 754 -13.91 -29.44 -52.07
CA GLU A 754 -13.65 -30.77 -51.45
C GLU A 754 -12.28 -30.84 -50.67
N GLY A 755 -11.98 -32.00 -50.04
CA GLY A 755 -10.62 -32.48 -49.71
C GLY A 755 -10.02 -32.11 -48.33
N GLU A 756 -8.83 -32.61 -47.91
CA GLU A 756 -8.03 -33.77 -48.38
C GLU A 756 -6.94 -34.19 -47.33
N SER A 757 -6.31 -35.38 -47.43
CA SER A 757 -5.25 -35.92 -46.52
C SER A 757 -4.57 -37.20 -47.07
N PRO A 758 -3.55 -37.84 -46.44
CA PRO A 758 -2.52 -37.42 -45.47
C PRO A 758 -1.07 -37.69 -46.01
N ASP A 759 -0.01 -37.60 -45.19
CA ASP A 759 0.94 -38.73 -45.01
C ASP A 759 1.92 -38.58 -43.83
N SER A 760 2.69 -39.65 -43.52
CA SER A 760 3.78 -39.70 -42.51
C SER A 760 5.08 -40.29 -43.09
N PRO A 761 6.26 -40.09 -42.46
CA PRO A 761 6.83 -41.23 -41.73
C PRO A 761 7.74 -40.90 -40.52
N SER A 762 8.17 -41.97 -39.85
CA SER A 762 9.30 -42.11 -38.89
C SER A 762 10.06 -43.41 -39.27
N PRO A 763 11.14 -43.91 -38.61
CA PRO A 763 11.77 -43.50 -37.34
C PRO A 763 13.34 -43.56 -37.38
N ALA A 764 13.97 -43.89 -36.22
CA ALA A 764 15.37 -44.33 -36.01
C ALA A 764 16.48 -43.25 -36.00
N SER A 765 17.59 -43.36 -35.24
CA SER A 765 17.95 -44.21 -34.09
C SER A 765 19.25 -43.73 -33.40
N SER A 766 19.68 -44.40 -32.31
CA SER A 766 20.90 -44.19 -31.48
C SER A 766 20.93 -42.87 -30.67
N ASN A 767 21.34 -42.78 -29.39
CA ASN A 767 22.18 -43.54 -28.41
C ASN A 767 23.48 -42.81 -28.09
N GLN A 768 23.80 -42.78 -26.78
CA GLN A 768 25.10 -42.43 -26.18
C GLN A 768 25.53 -40.94 -26.32
N ASP A 769 26.20 -40.33 -25.35
CA ASP A 769 26.69 -40.81 -24.06
C ASP A 769 26.37 -39.84 -22.90
N ALA A 770 26.52 -40.33 -21.66
CA ALA A 770 26.45 -39.52 -20.46
C ALA A 770 27.86 -39.19 -19.95
N GLN A 771 28.08 -37.96 -19.49
CA GLN A 771 29.17 -37.65 -18.57
C GLN A 771 28.78 -36.50 -17.63
N GLU A 772 28.87 -36.78 -16.34
CA GLU A 772 28.87 -35.77 -15.28
C GLU A 772 30.25 -35.12 -15.21
N TRP A 773 30.34 -33.84 -14.80
CA TRP A 773 31.41 -33.43 -13.88
C TRP A 773 31.07 -32.17 -13.09
N THR A 774 31.76 -32.02 -11.96
CA THR A 774 31.46 -31.08 -10.87
C THR A 774 32.30 -29.78 -10.94
N PRO A 775 31.87 -28.69 -10.27
CA PRO A 775 32.45 -27.36 -10.48
C PRO A 775 33.74 -27.09 -9.67
N ARG A 776 34.54 -26.17 -10.22
CA ARG A 776 35.53 -25.30 -9.54
C ARG A 776 35.41 -23.90 -10.15
N GLY A 777 35.78 -22.79 -9.50
CA GLY A 777 36.34 -22.62 -8.16
C GLY A 777 37.60 -21.74 -8.20
N GLY A 778 37.51 -20.51 -7.69
CA GLY A 778 38.53 -19.46 -7.80
C GLY A 778 38.28 -18.53 -9.00
N TYR A 779 38.44 -17.20 -8.90
CA TYR A 779 38.86 -16.36 -7.77
C TYR A 779 37.87 -15.21 -7.54
#